data_AF-A0A660Y3T0-F1
#
_entry.id   AF-A0A660Y3T0-F1
#
_cell.length_a   1.000
_cell.length_b   1.000
_cell.length_c   1.000
_cell.angle_alpha   90.00
_cell.angle_beta   90.00
_cell.angle_gamma   90.00
#
_symmetry.space_group_name_H-M   'P 1'
#
loop_
_entity.id
_entity.type
_entity.pdbx_description
1 polymer ?
#
loop_
_entity_poly.entity_id
_entity_poly.type
_entity_poly.pdbx_seq_one_letter_code
_entity_poly.pdbx_strand_id
1 'polypeptide(L)'
;MIPSRLRKLAWVLFPILFTTSAWGTKVGDMFRPEKVGKVFSESAEGKLKVGFASVNIDPTWPVVLPYGKQEEVLEFYGGPCWAKALVLQVGELKVAWVELDVIGLTFGPACEIRERIASEAGIGPEYIILGTTHNHAYPRVYDKVKDWVAERSALAVRRALDDMFEARIGVGHRVLRSDLVNNREKIDGPTITDLYVFRIDDMDGRMKGVVFDFPAHAVMLTKSWSPEKLGMIGPDWPGYVREFIELRTKLDRLWEVYLKGRDVPTEVFTMFAQGACGDQVGLGQGPTVHELEGELRPWKEVFVKTVARNVMEMLPEIETTSDVKMTFRWKTVKLSFDEELRKKYPQKDWWKRPEATLLQALILNDTAILVFPGELVAELGLKCRENSGFEKTVIVGYANDAVGYIVSEGEALEALTYASTGSIFGPRRGRTIVAEAIRLVNPEYRPDPPFDPKTFGSIAGRVHYDGKFRLVVGVMDLPRRPGYGIHAWGRRAMVGEDGSYRIERLLPGRKFLYVAETEKDSPELERWEKDKKILTYGRLAVVRPGRTTYVDFYIKEPETDVKALKLGSVEVEGNTIAGRLLIEGKLGSDERIVGGLYPFGVPYRNDFLRLQSPAVRTEVGPSGEFAFHAVPPGRYQVGFFLDVNGNGLAEPGIDLVVRPSGPVLEVE
;
A
#
# COMPACT_ATOMS: atom_id res chain seq x y z
N MET A 1 -25.94 -24.48 -60.95
CA MET A 1 -26.91 -25.01 -59.96
C MET A 1 -26.73 -24.25 -58.65
N ILE A 2 -27.59 -23.26 -58.46
CA ILE A 2 -28.03 -22.73 -57.16
C ILE A 2 -29.47 -23.24 -57.07
N PRO A 3 -29.86 -24.00 -56.04
CA PRO A 3 -30.68 -23.46 -54.92
C PRO A 3 -30.51 -24.31 -53.62
N SER A 4 -31.12 -24.11 -52.45
CA SER A 4 -32.21 -23.28 -51.92
C SER A 4 -32.13 -23.32 -50.38
N ARG A 5 -32.31 -22.18 -49.70
CA ARG A 5 -33.50 -21.88 -48.87
C ARG A 5 -33.29 -20.63 -48.02
N LEU A 6 -33.49 -19.49 -48.68
CA LEU A 6 -34.24 -18.38 -48.12
C LEU A 6 -35.71 -18.81 -48.00
N ARG A 7 -36.26 -18.73 -46.79
CA ARG A 7 -37.63 -18.25 -46.47
C ARG A 7 -37.92 -18.52 -44.99
N LYS A 8 -37.79 -17.46 -44.18
CA LYS A 8 -38.86 -16.94 -43.31
C LYS A 8 -38.40 -15.58 -42.79
N LEU A 9 -38.87 -14.54 -43.49
CA LEU A 9 -38.84 -13.16 -43.07
C LEU A 9 -40.18 -12.85 -42.37
N ALA A 10 -40.13 -11.87 -41.47
CA ALA A 10 -41.22 -11.09 -40.88
C ALA A 10 -41.68 -11.48 -39.45
N TRP A 11 -41.73 -10.43 -38.63
CA TRP A 11 -42.20 -10.31 -37.24
C TRP A 11 -41.18 -10.49 -36.13
N VAL A 12 -40.31 -9.49 -35.93
CA VAL A 12 -40.05 -8.90 -34.60
C VAL A 12 -39.65 -7.41 -34.80
N LEU A 13 -40.64 -6.52 -34.82
CA LEU A 13 -40.49 -5.17 -34.27
C LEU A 13 -40.59 -5.37 -32.75
N PHE A 14 -39.44 -5.50 -32.08
CA PHE A 14 -39.31 -5.25 -30.65
C PHE A 14 -38.19 -4.22 -30.50
N PRO A 15 -38.35 -3.20 -29.65
CA PRO A 15 -37.26 -2.30 -29.38
C PRO A 15 -36.12 -3.14 -28.78
N ILE A 16 -34.94 -3.07 -29.39
CA ILE A 16 -33.69 -3.50 -28.78
C ILE A 16 -33.44 -2.52 -27.64
N LEU A 17 -34.07 -2.80 -26.49
CA LEU A 17 -33.55 -2.44 -25.19
C LEU A 17 -32.20 -3.11 -25.09
N PHE A 18 -31.13 -2.35 -25.30
CA PHE A 18 -29.83 -2.72 -24.75
C PHE A 18 -29.99 -2.80 -23.24
N THR A 19 -30.25 -4.00 -22.74
CA THR A 19 -30.24 -4.30 -21.33
C THR A 19 -28.79 -4.19 -20.86
N THR A 20 -28.52 -3.10 -20.14
CA THR A 20 -27.65 -3.17 -18.97
C THR A 20 -27.99 -4.46 -18.24
N SER A 21 -27.02 -5.38 -18.10
CA SER A 21 -27.17 -6.52 -17.19
C SER A 21 -27.76 -6.01 -15.88
N ALA A 22 -28.95 -6.50 -15.55
CA ALA A 22 -29.80 -5.98 -14.50
C ALA A 22 -29.06 -5.99 -13.16
N TRP A 23 -28.58 -4.82 -12.74
CA TRP A 23 -28.27 -4.55 -11.35
C TRP A 23 -29.52 -4.86 -10.52
N GLY A 24 -29.34 -5.41 -9.32
CA GLY A 24 -30.41 -5.36 -8.33
C GLY A 24 -30.92 -3.92 -8.24
N THR A 25 -32.25 -3.75 -8.22
CA THR A 25 -32.88 -2.45 -8.42
C THR A 25 -32.44 -1.41 -7.38
N LYS A 26 -31.88 -1.83 -6.24
CA LYS A 26 -31.49 -0.93 -5.15
C LYS A 26 -30.05 -0.40 -5.24
N VAL A 27 -29.05 -1.24 -5.53
CA VAL A 27 -27.66 -0.73 -5.69
C VAL A 27 -27.53 0.13 -6.95
N GLY A 28 -28.16 -0.29 -8.06
CA GLY A 28 -28.16 0.50 -9.30
C GLY A 28 -28.74 1.91 -9.11
N ASP A 29 -29.70 2.06 -8.20
CA ASP A 29 -30.33 3.34 -7.88
C ASP A 29 -29.36 4.37 -7.29
N MET A 30 -28.28 3.93 -6.63
CA MET A 30 -27.25 4.81 -6.06
C MET A 30 -26.41 5.51 -7.14
N PHE A 31 -26.35 4.93 -8.34
CA PHE A 31 -25.50 5.39 -9.44
C PHE A 31 -26.30 6.05 -10.58
N ARG A 32 -27.61 6.25 -10.41
CA ARG A 32 -28.43 6.96 -11.40
C ARG A 32 -27.98 8.42 -11.54
N PRO A 33 -27.97 8.98 -12.78
CA PRO A 33 -27.50 10.34 -13.03
C PRO A 33 -28.10 11.42 -12.12
N GLU A 34 -29.38 11.31 -11.77
CA GLU A 34 -30.09 12.25 -10.90
C GLU A 34 -29.67 12.21 -9.42
N LYS A 35 -28.95 11.16 -8.99
CA LYS A 35 -28.40 11.04 -7.63
C LYS A 35 -26.91 11.39 -7.55
N VAL A 36 -26.17 11.30 -8.66
CA VAL A 36 -24.74 11.64 -8.69
C VAL A 36 -24.55 13.11 -8.27
N GLY A 37 -23.64 13.33 -7.32
CA GLY A 37 -23.32 14.66 -6.81
C GLY A 37 -24.18 15.11 -5.62
N LYS A 38 -25.28 14.42 -5.30
CA LYS A 38 -26.10 14.72 -4.11
C LYS A 38 -25.49 14.10 -2.85
N VAL A 39 -25.47 14.88 -1.77
CA VAL A 39 -25.11 14.39 -0.44
C VAL A 39 -26.37 13.90 0.24
N PHE A 40 -26.30 12.70 0.78
CA PHE A 40 -27.32 12.15 1.66
C PHE A 40 -26.76 12.03 3.07
N SER A 41 -27.60 12.20 4.07
CA SER A 41 -27.22 12.18 5.47
C SER A 41 -28.38 11.65 6.30
N GLU A 42 -28.06 10.78 7.24
CA GLU A 42 -28.96 10.37 8.32
C GLU A 42 -28.23 10.53 9.65
N SER A 43 -28.97 10.83 10.71
CA SER A 43 -28.40 10.98 12.03
C SER A 43 -29.37 10.52 13.10
N ALA A 44 -28.82 9.89 14.12
CA ALA A 44 -29.56 9.47 15.30
C ALA A 44 -28.69 9.71 16.53
N GLU A 45 -29.34 9.95 17.66
CA GLU A 45 -28.69 10.12 18.96
C GLU A 45 -29.42 9.28 19.99
N GLY A 46 -28.66 8.56 20.83
CA GLY A 46 -29.22 7.73 21.88
C GLY A 46 -28.33 6.54 22.22
N LYS A 47 -28.95 5.50 22.76
CA LYS A 47 -28.24 4.27 23.17
C LYS A 47 -27.76 3.48 21.97
N LEU A 48 -26.48 3.15 21.97
CA LEU A 48 -25.85 2.30 20.98
C LEU A 48 -26.21 0.83 21.20
N LYS A 49 -26.58 0.17 20.10
CA LYS A 49 -26.56 -1.29 20.00
C LYS A 49 -25.52 -1.72 18.98
N VAL A 50 -24.82 -2.81 19.28
CA VAL A 50 -23.79 -3.39 18.42
C VAL A 50 -24.05 -4.87 18.26
N GLY A 51 -23.75 -5.39 17.07
CA GLY A 51 -23.67 -6.81 16.80
C GLY A 51 -22.45 -7.08 15.93
N PHE A 52 -21.82 -8.24 16.11
CA PHE A 52 -20.68 -8.62 15.29
C PHE A 52 -20.68 -10.09 14.96
N ALA A 53 -20.04 -10.45 13.85
CA ALA A 53 -19.84 -11.84 13.48
C ALA A 53 -18.58 -12.02 12.61
N SER A 54 -17.95 -13.18 12.74
CA SER A 54 -16.88 -13.63 11.86
C SER A 54 -17.34 -14.88 11.10
N VAL A 55 -17.23 -14.87 9.77
CA VAL A 55 -17.60 -15.98 8.90
C VAL A 55 -16.40 -16.33 8.01
N ASN A 56 -15.94 -17.59 8.09
CA ASN A 56 -14.78 -18.06 7.32
C ASN A 56 -15.10 -17.97 5.81
N ILE A 57 -14.20 -17.43 5.01
CA ILE A 57 -14.31 -17.33 3.55
C ILE A 57 -13.31 -18.21 2.79
N ASP A 58 -12.49 -19.02 3.45
CA ASP A 58 -11.57 -19.96 2.80
C ASP A 58 -12.29 -20.77 1.69
N PRO A 59 -11.76 -20.76 0.46
CA PRO A 59 -12.31 -21.58 -0.61
C PRO A 59 -12.24 -23.05 -0.24
N THR A 60 -13.29 -23.81 -0.55
CA THR A 60 -13.33 -25.26 -0.37
C THR A 60 -12.97 -26.01 -1.66
N TRP A 61 -12.41 -25.30 -2.64
CA TRP A 61 -11.99 -25.81 -3.94
C TRP A 61 -10.68 -25.13 -4.36
N PRO A 62 -9.87 -25.76 -5.24
CA PRO A 62 -8.64 -25.15 -5.72
C PRO A 62 -8.87 -23.80 -6.40
N VAL A 63 -7.98 -22.84 -6.15
CA VAL A 63 -8.06 -21.48 -6.69
C VAL A 63 -6.71 -21.00 -7.21
N VAL A 64 -6.69 -20.04 -8.13
CA VAL A 64 -5.47 -19.38 -8.59
C VAL A 64 -5.29 -18.07 -7.81
N LEU A 65 -4.11 -17.89 -7.22
CA LEU A 65 -3.77 -16.68 -6.47
C LEU A 65 -3.39 -15.51 -7.41
N PRO A 66 -3.62 -14.25 -6.99
CA PRO A 66 -3.46 -13.07 -7.84
C PRO A 66 -2.04 -12.78 -8.30
N TYR A 67 -1.04 -13.38 -7.64
CA TYR A 67 0.40 -13.16 -7.84
C TYR A 67 1.16 -14.47 -7.62
N GLY A 68 2.44 -14.49 -8.02
CA GLY A 68 3.30 -15.67 -7.94
C GLY A 68 2.99 -16.69 -9.03
N LYS A 69 3.31 -17.96 -8.77
CA LYS A 69 3.06 -19.07 -9.69
C LYS A 69 1.57 -19.17 -10.02
N GLN A 70 1.22 -19.07 -11.30
CA GLN A 70 -0.16 -19.04 -11.80
C GLN A 70 -0.72 -20.47 -11.95
N GLU A 71 -0.80 -21.18 -10.83
CA GLU A 71 -1.29 -22.56 -10.73
C GLU A 71 -2.36 -22.64 -9.63
N GLU A 72 -3.23 -23.65 -9.71
CA GLU A 72 -4.27 -23.88 -8.71
C GLU A 72 -3.65 -24.34 -7.39
N VAL A 73 -4.20 -23.82 -6.28
CA VAL A 73 -3.79 -24.19 -4.93
C VAL A 73 -5.00 -24.31 -3.99
N LEU A 74 -4.87 -25.21 -3.01
CA LEU A 74 -5.77 -25.37 -1.87
C LEU A 74 -4.93 -25.61 -0.59
N GLU A 75 -3.92 -24.77 -0.39
CA GLU A 75 -3.04 -24.80 0.78
C GLU A 75 -3.21 -23.53 1.60
N PHE A 76 -3.11 -23.66 2.93
CA PHE A 76 -3.40 -22.57 3.87
C PHE A 76 -2.26 -22.31 4.85
N TYR A 77 -2.09 -21.07 5.32
CA TYR A 77 -1.14 -20.71 6.38
C TYR A 77 -1.72 -19.66 7.33
N GLY A 78 -1.25 -19.64 8.58
CA GLY A 78 -1.51 -18.55 9.52
C GLY A 78 -2.96 -18.43 10.01
N GLY A 79 -3.86 -19.31 9.58
CA GLY A 79 -5.27 -19.31 9.97
C GLY A 79 -6.21 -18.98 8.81
N PRO A 80 -7.52 -18.99 9.08
CA PRO A 80 -8.54 -18.74 8.08
C PRO A 80 -8.61 -17.27 7.65
N CYS A 81 -9.08 -17.06 6.42
CA CYS A 81 -9.54 -15.76 5.95
C CYS A 81 -11.01 -15.54 6.35
N TRP A 82 -11.38 -14.31 6.67
CA TRP A 82 -12.69 -13.97 7.22
C TRP A 82 -13.45 -12.93 6.39
N ALA A 83 -14.78 -13.06 6.40
CA ALA A 83 -15.71 -11.94 6.33
C ALA A 83 -16.11 -11.56 7.76
N LYS A 84 -15.74 -10.35 8.19
CA LYS A 84 -16.04 -9.84 9.53
C LYS A 84 -17.04 -8.71 9.42
N ALA A 85 -18.16 -8.81 10.13
CA ALA A 85 -19.22 -7.81 10.12
C ALA A 85 -19.36 -7.19 11.51
N LEU A 86 -19.49 -5.86 11.54
CA LEU A 86 -19.87 -5.03 12.67
C LEU A 86 -21.12 -4.25 12.27
N VAL A 87 -22.21 -4.40 13.01
CA VAL A 87 -23.43 -3.62 12.82
C VAL A 87 -23.59 -2.66 13.98
N LEU A 88 -23.71 -1.38 13.67
CA LEU A 88 -23.93 -0.30 14.63
C LEU A 88 -25.37 0.20 14.47
N GLN A 89 -26.08 0.35 15.58
CA GLN A 89 -27.44 0.88 15.59
C GLN A 89 -27.62 1.95 16.67
N VAL A 90 -28.19 3.09 16.30
CA VAL A 90 -28.68 4.13 17.22
C VAL A 90 -30.08 4.52 16.76
N GLY A 91 -31.09 4.32 17.62
CA GLY A 91 -32.48 4.42 17.21
C GLY A 91 -32.81 3.48 16.03
N GLU A 92 -33.35 4.03 14.95
CA GLU A 92 -33.64 3.28 13.71
C GLU A 92 -32.47 3.24 12.72
N LEU A 93 -31.48 4.14 12.88
CA LEU A 93 -30.32 4.21 11.98
C LEU A 93 -29.41 3.00 12.24
N LYS A 94 -29.22 2.16 11.21
CA LYS A 94 -28.35 0.99 11.22
C LYS A 94 -27.30 1.10 10.12
N VAL A 95 -26.04 0.88 10.47
CA VAL A 95 -24.90 0.84 9.54
C VAL A 95 -24.19 -0.50 9.69
N ALA A 96 -23.98 -1.21 8.58
CA ALA A 96 -23.18 -2.43 8.56
C ALA A 96 -21.79 -2.12 8.00
N TRP A 97 -20.75 -2.39 8.77
CA TRP A 97 -19.37 -2.33 8.35
C TRP A 97 -18.82 -3.76 8.23
N VAL A 98 -18.47 -4.13 7.00
CA VAL A 98 -17.90 -5.44 6.67
C VAL A 98 -16.45 -5.26 6.21
N GLU A 99 -15.54 -6.04 6.78
CA GLU A 99 -14.15 -6.15 6.35
C GLU A 99 -13.87 -7.57 5.86
N LEU A 100 -13.30 -7.67 4.66
CA LEU A 100 -13.00 -8.93 3.99
C LEU A 100 -11.50 -9.15 3.88
N ASP A 101 -11.03 -10.36 4.20
CA ASP A 101 -9.63 -10.76 4.03
C ASP A 101 -9.27 -11.06 2.56
N VAL A 102 -9.53 -10.10 1.67
CA VAL A 102 -9.33 -10.17 0.21
C VAL A 102 -8.55 -8.96 -0.30
N ILE A 103 -8.00 -9.06 -1.52
CA ILE A 103 -7.19 -8.00 -2.12
C ILE A 103 -7.96 -6.69 -2.34
N GLY A 104 -9.24 -6.75 -2.68
CA GLY A 104 -10.03 -5.59 -3.06
C GLY A 104 -11.19 -6.00 -3.95
N LEU A 105 -12.17 -5.11 -4.10
CA LEU A 105 -13.40 -5.39 -4.85
C LEU A 105 -13.55 -4.39 -6.00
N THR A 106 -13.51 -4.85 -7.24
CA THR A 106 -13.92 -4.01 -8.36
C THR A 106 -15.42 -3.71 -8.30
N PHE A 107 -15.82 -2.60 -8.92
CA PHE A 107 -17.20 -2.09 -8.94
C PHE A 107 -18.31 -3.17 -9.02
N GLY A 108 -18.25 -4.08 -10.00
CA GLY A 108 -19.26 -5.14 -10.18
C GLY A 108 -19.40 -6.07 -8.96
N PRO A 109 -18.34 -6.85 -8.62
CA PRO A 109 -18.31 -7.66 -7.41
C PRO A 109 -18.74 -6.92 -6.13
N ALA A 110 -18.29 -5.68 -5.93
CA ALA A 110 -18.67 -4.90 -4.75
C ALA A 110 -20.18 -4.60 -4.70
N CYS A 111 -20.78 -4.26 -5.84
CA CYS A 111 -22.22 -4.04 -5.94
C CYS A 111 -23.02 -5.32 -5.70
N GLU A 112 -22.57 -6.45 -6.24
CA GLU A 112 -23.27 -7.74 -6.09
C GLU A 112 -23.23 -8.26 -4.66
N ILE A 113 -22.08 -8.17 -3.98
CA ILE A 113 -21.95 -8.52 -2.56
C ILE A 113 -22.86 -7.62 -1.72
N ARG A 114 -22.86 -6.31 -1.97
CA ARG A 114 -23.70 -5.34 -1.27
C ARG A 114 -25.19 -5.60 -1.47
N GLU A 115 -25.61 -5.90 -2.70
CA GLU A 115 -27.01 -6.24 -3.00
C GLU A 115 -27.42 -7.53 -2.28
N ARG A 116 -26.52 -8.52 -2.22
CA ARG A 116 -26.78 -9.75 -1.48
C ARG A 116 -26.95 -9.50 0.01
N ILE A 117 -26.04 -8.75 0.63
CA ILE A 117 -26.17 -8.33 2.04
C ILE A 117 -27.49 -7.58 2.23
N ALA A 118 -27.81 -6.60 1.38
CA ALA A 118 -29.02 -5.80 1.54
C ALA A 118 -30.31 -6.62 1.45
N SER A 119 -30.35 -7.58 0.52
CA SER A 119 -31.52 -8.47 0.35
C SER A 119 -31.72 -9.46 1.49
N GLU A 120 -30.63 -9.97 2.09
CA GLU A 120 -30.71 -10.95 3.18
C GLU A 120 -30.79 -10.33 4.58
N ALA A 121 -30.12 -9.21 4.80
CA ALA A 121 -29.99 -8.57 6.12
C ALA A 121 -30.97 -7.40 6.34
N GLY A 122 -31.66 -6.94 5.29
CA GLY A 122 -32.63 -5.84 5.40
C GLY A 122 -32.00 -4.47 5.67
N ILE A 123 -30.69 -4.31 5.47
CA ILE A 123 -29.97 -3.03 5.57
C ILE A 123 -29.86 -2.44 4.16
N GLY A 124 -30.21 -1.17 3.97
CA GLY A 124 -30.11 -0.52 2.66
C GLY A 124 -28.66 -0.53 2.13
N PRO A 125 -28.43 -0.75 0.83
CA PRO A 125 -27.09 -0.87 0.27
C PRO A 125 -26.19 0.36 0.54
N GLU A 126 -26.78 1.54 0.64
CA GLU A 126 -26.08 2.79 0.97
C GLU A 126 -25.54 2.81 2.40
N TYR A 127 -26.12 2.04 3.34
CA TYR A 127 -25.70 1.94 4.75
C TYR A 127 -24.70 0.81 5.01
N ILE A 128 -24.16 0.21 3.95
CA ILE A 128 -23.15 -0.84 4.04
C ILE A 128 -21.78 -0.23 3.70
N ILE A 129 -20.82 -0.32 4.61
CA ILE A 129 -19.40 -0.11 4.31
C ILE A 129 -18.83 -1.49 4.01
N LEU A 130 -18.25 -1.68 2.83
CA LEU A 130 -17.68 -2.95 2.39
C LEU A 130 -16.18 -2.78 2.13
N GLY A 131 -15.37 -2.90 3.17
CA GLY A 131 -13.92 -2.79 3.16
C GLY A 131 -13.20 -4.11 2.89
N THR A 132 -11.90 -4.01 2.61
CA THR A 132 -11.02 -5.17 2.55
C THR A 132 -9.69 -4.88 3.24
N THR A 133 -9.05 -5.93 3.76
CA THR A 133 -7.72 -5.83 4.40
C THR A 133 -6.57 -5.64 3.39
N HIS A 134 -6.91 -5.63 2.10
CA HIS A 134 -5.98 -5.63 0.96
C HIS A 134 -5.05 -6.86 0.95
N ASN A 135 -5.57 -8.04 1.29
CA ASN A 135 -4.81 -9.28 1.39
C ASN A 135 -4.38 -9.84 0.02
N HIS A 136 -3.07 -9.97 -0.21
CA HIS A 136 -2.49 -10.54 -1.45
C HIS A 136 -2.39 -12.07 -1.45
N ALA A 137 -2.76 -12.74 -0.36
CA ALA A 137 -2.76 -14.19 -0.20
C ALA A 137 -4.18 -14.78 -0.24
N TYR A 138 -5.05 -14.20 -1.06
CA TYR A 138 -6.41 -14.71 -1.31
C TYR A 138 -6.77 -14.55 -2.80
N PRO A 139 -7.55 -15.45 -3.43
CA PRO A 139 -7.93 -15.33 -4.83
C PRO A 139 -8.69 -14.03 -5.13
N ARG A 140 -8.61 -13.55 -6.38
CA ARG A 140 -9.41 -12.38 -6.80
C ARG A 140 -10.90 -12.72 -6.73
N VAL A 141 -11.72 -11.72 -6.34
CA VAL A 141 -13.15 -11.90 -6.08
C VAL A 141 -13.96 -11.78 -7.37
N TYR A 142 -13.84 -12.79 -8.23
CA TYR A 142 -14.60 -12.95 -9.46
C TYR A 142 -15.31 -14.31 -9.49
N ASP A 143 -16.28 -14.46 -10.39
CA ASP A 143 -16.98 -15.73 -10.67
C ASP A 143 -17.40 -16.47 -9.39
N LYS A 144 -16.99 -17.73 -9.25
CA LYS A 144 -17.32 -18.58 -8.09
C LYS A 144 -16.81 -18.01 -6.76
N VAL A 145 -15.67 -17.31 -6.75
CA VAL A 145 -15.14 -16.67 -5.53
C VAL A 145 -16.02 -15.50 -5.11
N LYS A 146 -16.53 -14.72 -6.07
CA LYS A 146 -17.48 -13.62 -5.81
C LYS A 146 -18.77 -14.15 -5.20
N ASP A 147 -19.36 -15.19 -5.77
CA ASP A 147 -20.63 -15.76 -5.26
C ASP A 147 -20.46 -16.28 -3.84
N TRP A 148 -19.37 -16.99 -3.57
CA TRP A 148 -19.01 -17.46 -2.23
C TRP A 148 -18.83 -16.30 -1.25
N VAL A 149 -17.99 -15.31 -1.57
CA VAL A 149 -17.76 -14.16 -0.70
C VAL A 149 -19.06 -13.38 -0.45
N ALA A 150 -19.94 -13.23 -1.44
CA ALA A 150 -21.24 -12.59 -1.29
C ALA A 150 -22.14 -13.31 -0.28
N GLU A 151 -22.27 -14.63 -0.40
CA GLU A 151 -23.04 -15.47 0.52
C GLU A 151 -22.49 -15.38 1.94
N ARG A 152 -21.16 -15.51 2.10
CA ARG A 152 -20.51 -15.49 3.41
C ARG A 152 -20.58 -14.11 4.07
N SER A 153 -20.52 -13.04 3.28
CA SER A 153 -20.69 -11.66 3.77
C SER A 153 -22.11 -11.40 4.25
N ALA A 154 -23.13 -11.83 3.49
CA ALA A 154 -24.52 -11.71 3.90
C ALA A 154 -24.81 -12.51 5.18
N LEU A 155 -24.26 -13.73 5.29
CA LEU A 155 -24.33 -14.52 6.51
C LEU A 155 -23.67 -13.83 7.71
N ALA A 156 -22.53 -13.18 7.53
CA ALA A 156 -21.85 -12.44 8.60
C ALA A 156 -22.74 -11.30 9.12
N VAL A 157 -23.33 -10.51 8.23
CA VAL A 157 -24.20 -9.40 8.64
C VAL A 157 -25.49 -9.89 9.30
N ARG A 158 -26.11 -10.98 8.81
CA ARG A 158 -27.27 -11.59 9.47
C ARG A 158 -26.94 -12.07 10.89
N ARG A 159 -25.83 -12.78 11.07
CA ARG A 159 -25.41 -13.24 12.40
C ARG A 159 -25.10 -12.09 13.34
N ALA A 160 -24.51 -11.00 12.84
CA ALA A 160 -24.30 -9.79 13.62
C ALA A 160 -25.64 -9.17 14.06
N LEU A 161 -26.65 -9.13 13.18
CA LEU A 161 -27.99 -8.64 13.51
C LEU A 161 -28.73 -9.52 14.52
N ASP A 162 -28.57 -10.85 14.42
CA ASP A 162 -29.23 -11.81 15.30
C ASP A 162 -28.72 -11.73 16.75
N ASP A 163 -27.49 -11.24 16.96
CA ASP A 163 -26.81 -11.16 18.27
C ASP A 163 -26.46 -9.70 18.65
N MET A 164 -27.37 -8.75 18.37
CA MET A 164 -27.22 -7.35 18.76
C MET A 164 -27.41 -7.17 20.28
N PHE A 165 -26.53 -6.40 20.91
CA PHE A 165 -26.57 -6.08 22.34
C PHE A 165 -26.38 -4.57 22.58
N GLU A 166 -26.86 -4.06 23.72
CA GLU A 166 -26.56 -2.67 24.13
C GLU A 166 -25.08 -2.54 24.49
N ALA A 167 -24.43 -1.53 23.92
CA ALA A 167 -22.99 -1.44 23.93
C ALA A 167 -22.50 -0.05 24.31
N ARG A 168 -21.24 0.00 24.75
CA ARG A 168 -20.46 1.22 24.88
C ARG A 168 -19.33 1.20 23.86
N ILE A 169 -19.04 2.33 23.23
CA ILE A 169 -17.94 2.45 22.26
C ILE A 169 -17.03 3.61 22.61
N GLY A 170 -15.74 3.44 22.34
CA GLY A 170 -14.71 4.47 22.45
C GLY A 170 -13.64 4.30 21.39
N VAL A 171 -12.94 5.38 21.05
CA VAL A 171 -11.89 5.39 20.03
C VAL A 171 -10.62 6.02 20.59
N GLY A 172 -9.54 5.24 20.60
CA GLY A 172 -8.18 5.68 20.91
C GLY A 172 -7.37 5.91 19.64
N HIS A 173 -6.36 6.78 19.77
CA HIS A 173 -5.43 7.13 18.71
C HIS A 173 -4.01 7.20 19.26
N ARG A 174 -3.04 6.61 18.55
CA ARG A 174 -1.61 6.67 18.91
C ARG A 174 -0.76 6.69 17.66
N VAL A 175 0.25 7.56 17.61
CA VAL A 175 1.28 7.52 16.57
C VAL A 175 2.37 6.53 17.00
N LEU A 176 2.60 5.48 16.21
CA LEU A 176 3.62 4.47 16.50
C LEU A 176 4.99 4.91 15.95
N ARG A 177 6.04 4.17 16.33
CA ARG A 177 7.42 4.39 15.85
C ARG A 177 7.48 4.46 14.31
N SER A 178 8.21 5.45 13.79
CA SER A 178 8.21 5.83 12.37
C SER A 178 8.87 4.82 11.43
N ASP A 179 9.62 3.85 11.97
CA ASP A 179 10.30 2.80 11.22
C ASP A 179 9.47 1.52 11.05
N LEU A 180 8.16 1.54 11.35
CA LEU A 180 7.27 0.40 11.06
C LEU A 180 6.91 0.28 9.58
N VAL A 181 6.77 1.41 8.89
CA VAL A 181 6.37 1.48 7.47
C VAL A 181 7.30 2.40 6.71
N ASN A 182 7.41 2.21 5.40
CA ASN A 182 8.10 3.14 4.51
C ASN A 182 7.24 3.54 3.32
N ASN A 183 7.51 4.73 2.80
CA ASN A 183 7.00 5.11 1.49
C ASN A 183 7.79 4.37 0.41
N ARG A 184 7.10 3.54 -0.38
CA ARG A 184 7.69 2.66 -1.40
C ARG A 184 7.73 3.28 -2.79
N GLU A 185 7.16 4.47 -2.96
CA GLU A 185 7.07 5.17 -4.26
C GLU A 185 7.87 6.47 -4.27
N LYS A 186 8.01 7.15 -3.12
CA LYS A 186 8.64 8.48 -2.99
C LYS A 186 9.67 8.49 -1.86
N ILE A 187 10.90 8.95 -2.13
CA ILE A 187 11.96 8.96 -1.13
C ILE A 187 11.65 9.88 0.07
N ASP A 188 11.11 11.06 -0.21
CA ASP A 188 10.71 12.05 0.80
C ASP A 188 9.19 12.01 1.02
N GLY A 189 8.54 10.91 0.61
CA GLY A 189 7.11 10.74 0.80
C GLY A 189 6.76 10.56 2.28
N PRO A 190 5.63 11.11 2.75
CA PRO A 190 5.23 10.95 4.14
C PRO A 190 4.95 9.48 4.44
N THR A 191 5.16 9.11 5.70
CA THR A 191 4.69 7.86 6.29
C THR A 191 3.68 8.18 7.40
N ILE A 192 2.63 7.36 7.49
CA ILE A 192 1.60 7.43 8.52
C ILE A 192 1.77 6.20 9.39
N THR A 193 1.99 6.39 10.68
CA THR A 193 2.04 5.30 11.68
C THR A 193 0.98 5.46 12.75
N ASP A 194 -0.07 6.22 12.43
CA ASP A 194 -1.26 6.36 13.26
C ASP A 194 -2.00 5.03 13.35
N LEU A 195 -2.17 4.57 14.58
CA LEU A 195 -2.99 3.44 14.97
C LEU A 195 -4.25 4.01 15.62
N TYR A 196 -5.41 3.63 15.07
CA TYR A 196 -6.70 3.86 15.72
C TYR A 196 -7.24 2.55 16.27
N VAL A 197 -7.82 2.60 17.47
CA VAL A 197 -8.39 1.43 18.16
C VAL A 197 -9.79 1.78 18.65
N PHE A 198 -10.78 1.03 18.19
CA PHE A 198 -12.14 1.09 18.69
C PHE A 198 -12.30 0.01 19.75
N ARG A 199 -12.68 0.40 20.96
CA ARG A 199 -13.06 -0.51 22.03
C ARG A 199 -14.58 -0.54 22.12
N ILE A 200 -15.15 -1.75 22.09
CA ILE A 200 -16.59 -1.98 22.22
C ILE A 200 -16.82 -2.86 23.44
N ASP A 201 -17.54 -2.34 24.42
CA ASP A 201 -17.91 -3.04 25.65
C ASP A 201 -19.41 -3.33 25.68
N ASP A 202 -19.81 -4.33 26.47
CA ASP A 202 -21.20 -4.41 26.94
C ASP A 202 -21.47 -3.37 28.05
N MET A 203 -22.71 -3.32 28.54
CA MET A 203 -23.13 -2.38 29.58
C MET A 203 -22.45 -2.62 30.95
N ASP A 204 -21.90 -3.83 31.19
CA ASP A 204 -21.12 -4.15 32.38
C ASP A 204 -19.64 -3.70 32.24
N GLY A 205 -19.27 -3.11 31.10
CA GLY A 205 -17.91 -2.64 30.81
C GLY A 205 -16.95 -3.74 30.35
N ARG A 206 -17.46 -4.94 30.05
CA ARG A 206 -16.64 -6.02 29.53
C ARG A 206 -16.45 -5.84 28.03
N MET A 207 -15.20 -5.86 27.59
CA MET A 207 -14.86 -5.74 26.17
C MET A 207 -15.43 -6.92 25.35
N LYS A 208 -16.25 -6.61 24.37
CA LYS A 208 -16.87 -7.57 23.45
C LYS A 208 -16.22 -7.54 22.08
N GLY A 209 -15.70 -6.39 21.64
CA GLY A 209 -15.07 -6.23 20.34
C GLY A 209 -13.95 -5.19 20.30
N VAL A 210 -13.04 -5.39 19.35
CA VAL A 210 -11.93 -4.49 19.03
C VAL A 210 -11.90 -4.29 17.51
N VAL A 211 -11.92 -3.05 17.05
CA VAL A 211 -11.58 -2.70 15.65
C VAL A 211 -10.29 -1.91 15.67
N PHE A 212 -9.37 -2.18 14.75
CA PHE A 212 -8.17 -1.35 14.61
C PHE A 212 -7.91 -0.99 13.15
N ASP A 213 -7.37 0.21 12.95
CA ASP A 213 -6.94 0.74 11.66
C ASP A 213 -5.45 1.07 11.70
N PHE A 214 -4.72 0.63 10.68
CA PHE A 214 -3.30 0.90 10.53
C PHE A 214 -2.88 0.84 9.05
N PRO A 215 -2.16 1.84 8.51
CA PRO A 215 -1.91 1.96 7.07
C PRO A 215 -0.64 1.21 6.62
N ALA A 216 -0.76 -0.11 6.39
CA ALA A 216 0.34 -0.91 5.84
C ALA A 216 -0.16 -2.00 4.87
N HIS A 217 0.38 -2.03 3.65
CA HIS A 217 0.06 -3.08 2.66
C HIS A 217 0.17 -4.49 3.27
N ALA A 218 -0.88 -5.31 3.13
CA ALA A 218 -0.93 -6.70 3.56
C ALA A 218 -0.18 -7.62 2.57
N VAL A 219 1.16 -7.47 2.56
CA VAL A 219 2.11 -8.21 1.70
C VAL A 219 3.35 -8.67 2.48
N MET A 220 3.26 -8.72 3.81
CA MET A 220 4.42 -8.90 4.68
C MET A 220 4.68 -10.35 5.01
N LEU A 221 3.60 -11.07 5.32
CA LEU A 221 3.62 -12.48 5.70
C LEU A 221 3.08 -13.39 4.60
N THR A 222 2.68 -12.81 3.47
CA THR A 222 2.22 -13.54 2.30
C THR A 222 3.19 -14.63 1.87
N LYS A 223 2.62 -15.80 1.60
CA LYS A 223 3.28 -16.93 0.95
C LYS A 223 2.89 -17.06 -0.53
N SER A 224 2.16 -16.08 -1.10
CA SER A 224 1.69 -16.14 -2.48
C SER A 224 2.73 -15.66 -3.50
N TRP A 225 3.74 -14.90 -3.09
CA TRP A 225 4.68 -14.24 -4.01
C TRP A 225 5.97 -15.06 -4.21
N SER A 226 5.87 -16.15 -4.99
CA SER A 226 7.05 -16.89 -5.47
C SER A 226 6.82 -17.37 -6.91
N PRO A 227 7.80 -17.19 -7.82
CA PRO A 227 7.73 -17.81 -9.14
C PRO A 227 8.09 -19.31 -9.10
N GLU A 228 8.75 -19.78 -8.04
CA GLU A 228 9.26 -21.15 -7.90
C GLU A 228 8.34 -22.04 -7.05
N LYS A 229 7.81 -21.49 -5.97
CA LYS A 229 6.97 -22.22 -5.01
C LYS A 229 5.50 -21.90 -5.26
N LEU A 230 4.64 -22.92 -5.13
CA LEU A 230 3.20 -22.72 -5.13
C LEU A 230 2.81 -21.83 -3.95
N GLY A 231 1.91 -20.88 -4.18
CA GLY A 231 1.47 -19.95 -3.14
C GLY A 231 0.50 -20.60 -2.15
N MET A 232 0.30 -19.99 -0.98
CA MET A 232 -0.69 -20.46 0.01
C MET A 232 -1.69 -19.35 0.34
N ILE A 233 -2.91 -19.75 0.69
CA ILE A 233 -4.00 -18.87 1.15
C ILE A 233 -3.80 -18.56 2.64
N GLY A 234 -4.00 -17.31 3.06
CA GLY A 234 -3.90 -16.96 4.48
C GLY A 234 -4.08 -15.47 4.71
N PRO A 235 -4.10 -15.02 5.98
CA PRO A 235 -4.66 -13.71 6.33
C PRO A 235 -3.65 -12.55 6.31
N ASP A 236 -2.38 -12.80 5.97
CA ASP A 236 -1.24 -11.88 6.11
C ASP A 236 -1.16 -11.25 7.52
N TRP A 237 -0.35 -10.20 7.71
CA TRP A 237 -0.10 -9.56 9.01
C TRP A 237 -1.36 -9.14 9.78
N PRO A 238 -2.47 -8.67 9.15
CA PRO A 238 -3.67 -8.31 9.92
C PRO A 238 -4.27 -9.50 10.68
N GLY A 239 -4.21 -10.71 10.08
CA GLY A 239 -4.62 -11.95 10.74
C GLY A 239 -3.84 -12.24 12.01
N TYR A 240 -2.51 -12.13 11.94
CA TYR A 240 -1.63 -12.38 13.08
C TYR A 240 -1.82 -11.37 14.22
N VAL A 241 -2.10 -10.09 13.90
CA VAL A 241 -2.42 -9.08 14.93
C VAL A 241 -3.75 -9.39 15.61
N ARG A 242 -4.78 -9.74 14.83
CA ARG A 242 -6.09 -10.18 15.37
C ARG A 242 -5.93 -11.38 16.30
N GLU A 243 -5.24 -12.43 15.86
CA GLU A 243 -5.01 -13.64 16.65
C GLU A 243 -4.22 -13.33 17.94
N PHE A 244 -3.23 -12.45 17.89
CA PHE A 244 -2.51 -12.00 19.08
C PHE A 244 -3.46 -11.36 20.12
N ILE A 245 -4.32 -10.44 19.69
CA ILE A 245 -5.29 -9.76 20.56
C ILE A 245 -6.28 -10.78 21.16
N GLU A 246 -6.81 -11.69 20.34
CA GLU A 246 -7.76 -12.72 20.75
C GLU A 246 -7.14 -13.68 21.78
N LEU A 247 -5.94 -14.19 21.51
CA LEU A 247 -5.22 -15.09 22.42
C LEU A 247 -4.85 -14.41 23.73
N ARG A 248 -4.36 -13.16 23.68
CA ARG A 248 -3.99 -12.42 24.88
C ARG A 248 -5.22 -12.13 25.75
N THR A 249 -6.30 -11.67 25.14
CA THR A 249 -7.57 -11.42 25.82
C THR A 249 -8.13 -12.70 26.44
N LYS A 250 -8.07 -13.82 25.72
CA LYS A 250 -8.50 -15.12 26.23
C LYS A 250 -7.68 -15.54 27.44
N LEU A 251 -6.35 -15.40 27.38
CA LEU A 251 -5.46 -15.70 28.50
C LEU A 251 -5.79 -14.86 29.74
N ASP A 252 -5.96 -13.55 29.58
CA ASP A 252 -6.27 -12.64 30.68
C ASP A 252 -7.63 -12.98 31.33
N ARG A 253 -8.61 -13.46 30.54
CA ARG A 253 -9.95 -13.84 31.02
C ARG A 253 -10.05 -15.24 31.63
N LEU A 254 -9.15 -16.17 31.26
CA LEU A 254 -9.18 -17.53 31.81
C LEU A 254 -9.09 -17.53 33.34
N TRP A 255 -8.32 -16.61 33.91
CA TRP A 255 -8.18 -16.51 35.37
C TRP A 255 -9.45 -15.98 36.03
N GLU A 256 -10.22 -15.11 35.36
CA GLU A 256 -11.52 -14.67 35.87
C GLU A 256 -12.53 -15.82 35.94
N VAL A 257 -12.58 -16.67 34.90
CA VAL A 257 -13.45 -17.87 34.89
C VAL A 257 -13.09 -18.79 36.05
N TYR A 258 -11.80 -19.08 36.21
CA TYR A 258 -11.29 -19.98 37.26
C TYR A 258 -11.57 -19.44 38.67
N LEU A 259 -11.31 -18.15 38.91
CA LEU A 259 -11.43 -17.53 40.24
C LEU A 259 -12.88 -17.20 40.62
N LYS A 260 -13.74 -16.83 39.65
CA LYS A 260 -15.14 -16.44 39.92
C LYS A 260 -16.11 -17.63 39.89
N GLY A 261 -15.68 -18.81 39.45
CA GLY A 261 -16.48 -20.04 39.42
C GLY A 261 -17.73 -19.95 38.54
N ARG A 262 -17.74 -19.02 37.57
CA ARG A 262 -18.86 -18.78 36.65
C ARG A 262 -18.34 -18.82 35.22
N ASP A 263 -19.03 -19.55 34.36
CA ASP A 263 -18.71 -19.60 32.94
C ASP A 263 -18.96 -18.24 32.30
N VAL A 264 -17.92 -17.64 31.70
CA VAL A 264 -18.01 -16.33 31.08
C VAL A 264 -17.31 -16.37 29.72
N PRO A 265 -17.91 -15.85 28.62
CA PRO A 265 -17.33 -15.92 27.28
C PRO A 265 -15.91 -15.34 27.17
N THR A 266 -14.90 -16.19 26.98
CA THR A 266 -13.50 -15.75 26.95
C THR A 266 -13.11 -15.08 25.62
N GLU A 267 -13.94 -15.23 24.59
CA GLU A 267 -13.69 -14.72 23.25
C GLU A 267 -13.96 -13.21 23.14
N VAL A 268 -13.27 -12.59 22.19
CA VAL A 268 -13.44 -11.19 21.80
C VAL A 268 -13.49 -11.12 20.28
N PHE A 269 -14.38 -10.31 19.73
CA PHE A 269 -14.40 -10.05 18.30
C PHE A 269 -13.26 -9.09 17.93
N THR A 270 -12.53 -9.38 16.85
CA THR A 270 -11.53 -8.45 16.30
C THR A 270 -11.80 -8.17 14.83
N MET A 271 -11.59 -6.93 14.40
CA MET A 271 -11.69 -6.52 12.99
C MET A 271 -10.56 -5.55 12.64
N PHE A 272 -10.04 -5.64 11.43
CA PHE A 272 -9.02 -4.75 10.91
C PHE A 272 -9.56 -4.00 9.70
N ALA A 273 -9.37 -2.68 9.68
CA ALA A 273 -9.63 -1.84 8.52
C ALA A 273 -8.30 -1.29 7.98
N GLN A 274 -8.18 -1.21 6.66
CA GLN A 274 -6.94 -0.78 6.03
C GLN A 274 -6.88 0.74 5.90
N GLY A 275 -5.79 1.33 6.37
CA GLY A 275 -5.58 2.78 6.33
C GLY A 275 -5.13 3.30 4.95
N ALA A 276 -4.67 4.55 4.90
CA ALA A 276 -4.05 5.16 3.71
C ALA A 276 -2.66 4.56 3.40
N CYS A 277 -2.64 3.34 2.88
CA CYS A 277 -1.40 2.61 2.61
C CYS A 277 -1.01 2.55 1.12
N GLY A 278 -1.66 3.29 0.20
CA GLY A 278 -1.42 3.16 -1.25
C GLY A 278 0.05 3.16 -1.65
N ASP A 279 0.87 3.97 -1.00
CA ASP A 279 2.32 4.06 -1.17
C ASP A 279 3.13 3.57 0.05
N GLN A 280 2.51 2.89 1.01
CA GLN A 280 3.15 2.43 2.25
C GLN A 280 3.19 0.91 2.38
N VAL A 281 4.38 0.39 2.72
CA VAL A 281 4.56 -1.04 3.05
C VAL A 281 5.33 -1.15 4.36
N GLY A 282 5.15 -2.28 5.07
CA GLY A 282 5.96 -2.58 6.24
C GLY A 282 7.46 -2.51 5.94
N LEU A 283 8.21 -1.89 6.85
CA LEU A 283 9.61 -1.56 6.67
C LEU A 283 10.44 -2.85 6.59
N GLY A 284 10.86 -3.20 5.38
CA GLY A 284 12.02 -4.07 5.21
C GLY A 284 11.80 -5.46 4.66
N GLN A 285 10.93 -5.70 3.67
CA GLN A 285 11.27 -6.47 2.44
C GLN A 285 12.10 -7.80 2.47
N GLY A 286 12.56 -8.41 3.57
CA GLY A 286 13.65 -9.41 3.59
C GLY A 286 14.22 -9.60 5.01
N PRO A 287 15.47 -10.08 5.16
CA PRO A 287 15.98 -10.54 6.46
C PRO A 287 16.52 -9.41 7.35
N THR A 288 15.84 -8.26 7.42
CA THR A 288 16.25 -7.18 8.33
C THR A 288 15.87 -7.50 9.77
N VAL A 289 16.69 -7.02 10.71
CA VAL A 289 16.45 -7.11 12.15
C VAL A 289 16.24 -5.71 12.73
N HIS A 290 15.31 -5.59 13.65
CA HIS A 290 14.97 -4.35 14.35
C HIS A 290 14.95 -4.64 15.85
N GLU A 291 15.17 -3.60 16.65
CA GLU A 291 15.09 -3.74 18.10
C GLU A 291 13.65 -3.67 18.59
N LEU A 292 13.32 -4.60 19.50
CA LEU A 292 12.11 -4.59 20.29
C LEU A 292 12.46 -5.10 21.69
N GLU A 293 12.20 -4.27 22.72
CA GLU A 293 12.50 -4.59 24.13
C GLU A 293 13.99 -4.89 24.38
N GLY A 294 14.89 -4.13 23.77
CA GLY A 294 16.34 -4.31 23.93
C GLY A 294 16.93 -5.49 23.16
N GLU A 295 16.12 -6.26 22.44
CA GLU A 295 16.57 -7.42 21.66
C GLU A 295 16.40 -7.22 20.15
N LEU A 296 17.40 -7.66 19.38
CA LEU A 296 17.32 -7.70 17.93
C LEU A 296 16.44 -8.86 17.47
N ARG A 297 15.39 -8.55 16.72
CA ARG A 297 14.41 -9.53 16.24
C ARG A 297 14.15 -9.34 14.74
N PRO A 298 13.71 -10.38 14.01
CA PRO A 298 13.27 -10.23 12.62
C PRO A 298 12.21 -9.13 12.51
N TRP A 299 12.34 -8.24 11.54
CA TRP A 299 11.47 -7.05 11.44
C TRP A 299 9.98 -7.40 11.39
N LYS A 300 9.62 -8.52 10.73
CA LYS A 300 8.23 -9.01 10.61
C LYS A 300 7.62 -9.26 11.98
N GLU A 301 8.42 -9.83 12.89
CA GLU A 301 8.03 -10.04 14.28
C GLU A 301 7.90 -8.70 15.01
N VAL A 302 8.88 -7.80 14.83
CA VAL A 302 8.84 -6.45 15.43
C VAL A 302 7.58 -5.70 15.02
N PHE A 303 7.22 -5.72 13.75
CA PHE A 303 6.04 -5.05 13.24
C PHE A 303 4.75 -5.59 13.87
N VAL A 304 4.52 -6.90 13.75
CA VAL A 304 3.28 -7.53 14.26
C VAL A 304 3.17 -7.33 15.78
N LYS A 305 4.25 -7.56 16.52
CA LYS A 305 4.26 -7.37 17.98
C LYS A 305 4.07 -5.91 18.38
N THR A 306 4.69 -4.97 17.68
CA THR A 306 4.56 -3.53 17.99
C THR A 306 3.12 -3.07 17.81
N VAL A 307 2.49 -3.40 16.67
CA VAL A 307 1.09 -3.04 16.42
C VAL A 307 0.18 -3.72 17.45
N ALA A 308 0.29 -5.04 17.62
CA ALA A 308 -0.60 -5.80 18.50
C ALA A 308 -0.47 -5.38 19.98
N ARG A 309 0.75 -5.14 20.47
CA ARG A 309 0.98 -4.66 21.85
C ARG A 309 0.41 -3.27 22.06
N ASN A 310 0.63 -2.34 21.12
CA ASN A 310 0.06 -1.00 21.24
C ASN A 310 -1.47 -1.04 21.23
N VAL A 311 -2.10 -1.93 20.45
CA VAL A 311 -3.55 -2.16 20.57
C VAL A 311 -3.90 -2.58 22.00
N MET A 312 -3.24 -3.62 22.53
CA MET A 312 -3.52 -4.13 23.88
C MET A 312 -3.30 -3.08 24.99
N GLU A 313 -2.27 -2.25 24.87
CA GLU A 313 -1.95 -1.17 25.82
C GLU A 313 -2.97 -0.03 25.77
N MET A 314 -3.47 0.31 24.57
CA MET A 314 -4.46 1.38 24.41
C MET A 314 -5.85 0.97 24.93
N LEU A 315 -6.24 -0.30 24.84
CA LEU A 315 -7.57 -0.77 25.24
C LEU A 315 -8.01 -0.31 26.65
N PRO A 316 -7.23 -0.46 27.73
CA PRO A 316 -7.60 0.03 29.05
C PRO A 316 -7.66 1.57 29.15
N GLU A 317 -6.96 2.31 28.29
CA GLU A 317 -6.94 3.78 28.25
C GLU A 317 -8.17 4.39 27.54
N ILE A 318 -8.88 3.58 26.74
CA ILE A 318 -10.02 4.06 25.94
C ILE A 318 -11.28 4.11 26.80
N GLU A 319 -11.77 5.33 27.03
CA GLU A 319 -13.08 5.57 27.63
C GLU A 319 -14.21 5.24 26.64
N THR A 320 -15.21 4.47 27.10
CA THR A 320 -16.35 4.05 26.28
C THR A 320 -17.66 4.69 26.76
N THR A 321 -18.56 5.03 25.84
CA THR A 321 -19.89 5.58 26.14
C THR A 321 -21.00 4.82 25.41
N SER A 322 -22.17 4.70 26.05
CA SER A 322 -23.38 4.15 25.41
C SER A 322 -24.21 5.23 24.71
N ASP A 323 -24.02 6.50 25.08
CA ASP A 323 -24.71 7.64 24.47
C ASP A 323 -23.92 8.09 23.25
N VAL A 324 -24.45 7.74 22.08
CA VAL A 324 -23.79 7.96 20.79
C VAL A 324 -24.66 8.85 19.92
N LYS A 325 -24.06 9.91 19.41
CA LYS A 325 -24.54 10.63 18.24
C LYS A 325 -23.87 10.03 17.01
N MET A 326 -24.66 9.32 16.22
CA MET A 326 -24.23 8.68 14.99
C MET A 326 -24.76 9.45 13.79
N THR A 327 -23.87 9.90 12.91
CA THR A 327 -24.22 10.51 11.63
C THR A 327 -23.59 9.70 10.51
N PHE A 328 -24.40 9.24 9.57
CA PHE A 328 -23.93 8.51 8.40
C PHE A 328 -24.23 9.31 7.14
N ARG A 329 -23.22 9.52 6.30
CA ARG A 329 -23.28 10.34 5.09
C ARG A 329 -22.71 9.59 3.91
N TRP A 330 -23.30 9.80 2.74
CA TRP A 330 -22.81 9.20 1.52
C TRP A 330 -23.06 10.09 0.31
N LYS A 331 -22.25 9.87 -0.72
CA LYS A 331 -22.32 10.58 -1.99
C LYS A 331 -21.75 9.72 -3.10
N THR A 332 -22.51 9.58 -4.18
CA THR A 332 -21.97 9.08 -5.44
C THR A 332 -21.31 10.23 -6.17
N VAL A 333 -20.01 10.12 -6.47
CA VAL A 333 -19.22 11.16 -7.15
C VAL A 333 -18.92 10.74 -8.58
N LYS A 334 -18.95 11.71 -9.50
CA LYS A 334 -18.55 11.49 -10.90
C LYS A 334 -17.03 11.36 -10.99
N LEU A 335 -16.55 10.31 -11.64
CA LEU A 335 -15.13 10.08 -11.94
C LEU A 335 -14.97 9.77 -13.42
N SER A 336 -14.38 10.70 -14.15
CA SER A 336 -14.16 10.52 -15.59
C SER A 336 -13.01 9.56 -15.87
N PHE A 337 -13.18 8.73 -16.90
CA PHE A 337 -12.12 7.86 -17.37
C PHE A 337 -10.91 8.64 -17.89
N ASP A 338 -9.77 7.97 -17.91
CA ASP A 338 -8.60 8.45 -18.63
C ASP A 338 -8.80 8.22 -20.14
N GLU A 339 -8.99 9.30 -20.88
CA GLU A 339 -9.27 9.26 -22.33
C GLU A 339 -8.10 8.73 -23.15
N GLU A 340 -6.85 8.93 -22.71
CA GLU A 340 -5.67 8.40 -23.42
C GLU A 340 -5.59 6.88 -23.25
N LEU A 341 -5.80 6.37 -22.03
CA LEU A 341 -5.91 4.93 -21.79
C LEU A 341 -7.10 4.32 -22.53
N ARG A 342 -8.24 5.04 -22.59
CA ARG A 342 -9.44 4.58 -23.28
C ARG A 342 -9.23 4.46 -24.79
N LYS A 343 -8.57 5.43 -25.42
CA LYS A 343 -8.18 5.35 -26.83
C LYS A 343 -7.15 4.24 -27.09
N LYS A 344 -6.22 4.04 -26.15
CA LYS A 344 -5.17 3.01 -26.27
C LYS A 344 -5.72 1.59 -26.11
N TYR A 345 -6.77 1.40 -25.30
CA TYR A 345 -7.32 0.09 -24.97
C TYR A 345 -8.85 0.01 -25.08
N PRO A 346 -9.49 0.44 -26.19
CA PRO A 346 -10.95 0.59 -26.30
C PRO A 346 -11.72 -0.73 -26.11
N GLN A 347 -11.07 -1.87 -26.38
CA GLN A 347 -11.62 -3.21 -26.31
C GLN A 347 -11.75 -3.77 -24.89
N LYS A 348 -11.22 -3.10 -23.87
CA LYS A 348 -11.21 -3.62 -22.50
C LYS A 348 -12.56 -3.47 -21.81
N ASP A 349 -12.99 -4.52 -21.12
CA ASP A 349 -14.28 -4.53 -20.44
C ASP A 349 -14.38 -3.59 -19.24
N TRP A 350 -13.26 -3.11 -18.70
CA TRP A 350 -13.24 -2.17 -17.59
C TRP A 350 -13.87 -0.80 -17.94
N TRP A 351 -14.16 -0.52 -19.22
CA TRP A 351 -14.90 0.69 -19.63
C TRP A 351 -16.42 0.57 -19.47
N LYS A 352 -16.94 -0.64 -19.19
CA LYS A 352 -18.38 -0.91 -19.06
C LYS A 352 -18.96 -0.46 -17.71
N ARG A 353 -18.12 -0.22 -16.70
CA ARG A 353 -18.57 0.32 -15.41
C ARG A 353 -19.01 1.79 -15.53
N PRO A 354 -19.82 2.30 -14.60
CA PRO A 354 -20.13 3.73 -14.53
C PRO A 354 -18.89 4.60 -14.28
N GLU A 355 -18.91 5.81 -14.83
CA GLU A 355 -17.98 6.92 -14.53
C GLU A 355 -18.31 7.58 -13.17
N ALA A 356 -18.47 6.76 -12.14
CA ALA A 356 -18.80 7.18 -10.81
C ALA A 356 -18.31 6.17 -9.76
N THR A 357 -18.19 6.63 -8.52
CA THR A 357 -17.91 5.80 -7.35
C THR A 357 -18.64 6.30 -6.11
N LEU A 358 -18.78 5.45 -5.11
CA LEU A 358 -19.45 5.75 -3.84
C LEU A 358 -18.42 6.21 -2.80
N LEU A 359 -18.67 7.36 -2.20
CA LEU A 359 -17.99 7.83 -0.99
C LEU A 359 -18.94 7.75 0.19
N GLN A 360 -18.43 7.37 1.35
CA GLN A 360 -19.17 7.29 2.60
C GLN A 360 -18.35 7.91 3.74
N ALA A 361 -19.05 8.38 4.75
CA ALA A 361 -18.48 8.79 6.01
C ALA A 361 -19.39 8.37 7.17
N LEU A 362 -18.79 7.83 8.23
CA LEU A 362 -19.45 7.53 9.48
C LEU A 362 -18.85 8.43 10.57
N ILE A 363 -19.69 9.19 11.24
CA ILE A 363 -19.29 10.04 12.36
C ILE A 363 -19.91 9.45 13.62
N LEU A 364 -19.06 9.18 14.62
CA LEU A 364 -19.43 8.71 15.95
C LEU A 364 -18.90 9.72 16.95
N ASN A 365 -19.79 10.53 17.52
CA ASN A 365 -19.42 11.59 18.46
C ASN A 365 -18.35 12.55 17.88
N ASP A 366 -17.11 12.44 18.38
CA ASP A 366 -15.91 13.23 18.05
C ASP A 366 -15.01 12.59 16.98
N THR A 367 -15.40 11.43 16.47
CA THR A 367 -14.60 10.63 15.54
C THR A 367 -15.25 10.58 14.16
N ALA A 368 -14.49 10.94 13.13
CA ALA A 368 -14.88 10.78 11.73
C ALA A 368 -14.16 9.58 11.10
N ILE A 369 -14.91 8.73 10.41
CA ILE A 369 -14.41 7.61 9.61
C ILE A 369 -14.71 7.94 8.13
N LEU A 370 -13.67 8.17 7.34
CA LEU A 370 -13.77 8.46 5.92
C LEU A 370 -13.47 7.21 5.10
N VAL A 371 -14.39 6.83 4.21
CA VAL A 371 -14.36 5.56 3.47
C VAL A 371 -14.02 5.80 2.00
N PHE A 372 -12.95 5.16 1.51
CA PHE A 372 -12.35 5.42 0.21
C PHE A 372 -12.39 4.23 -0.76
N PRO A 373 -12.73 4.46 -2.04
CA PRO A 373 -12.90 3.43 -3.05
C PRO A 373 -11.61 3.02 -3.78
N GLY A 374 -10.49 2.85 -3.06
CA GLY A 374 -9.23 2.46 -3.67
C GLY A 374 -8.01 2.64 -2.77
N GLU A 375 -6.83 2.65 -3.39
CA GLU A 375 -5.55 2.74 -2.70
C GLU A 375 -5.17 4.21 -2.46
N LEU A 376 -5.58 4.78 -1.34
CA LEU A 376 -5.24 6.16 -0.98
C LEU A 376 -3.80 6.27 -0.51
N VAL A 377 -3.02 7.16 -1.13
CA VAL A 377 -1.63 7.44 -0.71
C VAL A 377 -1.57 8.26 0.58
N ALA A 378 -0.49 8.10 1.33
CA ALA A 378 -0.28 8.71 2.64
C ALA A 378 -0.46 10.23 2.63
N GLU A 379 0.11 10.92 1.65
CA GLU A 379 -0.01 12.38 1.49
C GLU A 379 -1.48 12.85 1.48
N LEU A 380 -2.34 12.15 0.74
CA LEU A 380 -3.75 12.49 0.65
C LEU A 380 -4.53 12.03 1.90
N GLY A 381 -4.09 10.96 2.56
CA GLY A 381 -4.62 10.56 3.87
C GLY A 381 -4.38 11.62 4.95
N LEU A 382 -3.16 12.15 5.05
CA LEU A 382 -2.82 13.26 5.95
C LEU A 382 -3.67 14.49 5.66
N LYS A 383 -3.80 14.85 4.37
CA LYS A 383 -4.65 15.96 3.96
C LYS A 383 -6.11 15.81 4.43
N CYS A 384 -6.67 14.61 4.36
CA CYS A 384 -8.02 14.36 4.86
C CYS A 384 -8.13 14.61 6.36
N ARG A 385 -7.12 14.19 7.14
CA ARG A 385 -7.08 14.39 8.59
C ARG A 385 -6.96 15.86 8.97
N GLU A 386 -6.07 16.60 8.30
CA GLU A 386 -5.86 18.04 8.55
C GLU A 386 -7.10 18.87 8.27
N ASN A 387 -7.97 18.41 7.36
CA ASN A 387 -9.11 19.19 6.86
C ASN A 387 -10.48 18.62 7.27
N SER A 388 -10.53 17.53 8.03
CA SER A 388 -11.80 16.90 8.45
C SER A 388 -12.57 17.74 9.47
N GLY A 389 -11.87 18.52 10.30
CA GLY A 389 -12.45 19.22 11.45
C GLY A 389 -12.73 18.34 12.66
N PHE A 390 -12.25 17.09 12.68
CA PHE A 390 -12.43 16.15 13.80
C PHE A 390 -11.09 15.83 14.47
N GLU A 391 -11.10 15.67 15.79
CA GLU A 391 -9.93 15.28 16.57
C GLU A 391 -9.37 13.92 16.11
N LYS A 392 -10.26 12.96 15.90
CA LYS A 392 -9.94 11.62 15.40
C LYS A 392 -10.50 11.46 14.01
N THR A 393 -9.62 11.26 13.03
CA THR A 393 -10.00 11.03 11.63
C THR A 393 -9.40 9.73 11.14
N VAL A 394 -10.23 8.70 11.11
CA VAL A 394 -9.90 7.36 10.64
C VAL A 394 -10.09 7.29 9.13
N ILE A 395 -9.12 6.70 8.43
CA ILE A 395 -9.19 6.50 6.99
C ILE A 395 -9.41 5.01 6.73
N VAL A 396 -10.49 4.66 6.04
CA VAL A 396 -10.77 3.29 5.61
C VAL A 396 -10.61 3.25 4.10
N GLY A 397 -9.45 2.76 3.64
CA GLY A 397 -9.18 2.49 2.24
C GLY A 397 -9.87 1.22 1.73
N TYR A 398 -9.69 0.93 0.44
CA TYR A 398 -10.08 -0.36 -0.17
C TYR A 398 -11.56 -0.74 0.01
N ALA A 399 -12.45 0.24 0.13
CA ALA A 399 -13.84 0.01 0.45
C ALA A 399 -14.78 0.36 -0.70
N ASN A 400 -15.83 -0.44 -0.88
CA ASN A 400 -16.94 -0.26 -1.82
C ASN A 400 -16.62 -0.38 -3.32
N ASP A 401 -15.38 -0.15 -3.74
CA ASP A 401 -14.93 -0.17 -5.13
C ASP A 401 -13.39 -0.18 -5.18
N ALA A 402 -12.84 -0.47 -6.35
CA ALA A 402 -11.42 -0.42 -6.65
C ALA A 402 -11.19 0.50 -7.84
N VAL A 403 -11.15 1.81 -7.58
CA VAL A 403 -10.81 2.85 -8.58
C VAL A 403 -9.31 2.86 -8.91
N GLY A 404 -8.54 1.94 -8.34
CA GLY A 404 -7.09 1.90 -8.41
C GLY A 404 -6.46 2.83 -7.38
N TYR A 405 -5.27 3.34 -7.71
CA TYR A 405 -4.52 4.24 -6.85
C TYR A 405 -5.08 5.65 -6.89
N ILE A 406 -5.26 6.24 -5.71
CA ILE A 406 -5.73 7.61 -5.50
C ILE A 406 -4.51 8.44 -5.12
N VAL A 407 -3.94 9.11 -6.13
CA VAL A 407 -2.75 9.98 -6.02
C VAL A 407 -3.12 11.43 -6.31
N SER A 408 -2.21 12.38 -6.03
CA SER A 408 -2.44 13.79 -6.36
C SER A 408 -2.59 13.99 -7.88
N GLU A 409 -3.28 15.06 -8.30
CA GLU A 409 -3.49 15.35 -9.74
C GLU A 409 -2.16 15.56 -10.46
N GLY A 410 -1.18 16.20 -9.80
CA GLY A 410 0.16 16.37 -10.34
C GLY A 410 0.89 15.04 -10.53
N GLU A 411 0.80 14.12 -9.58
CA GLU A 411 1.43 12.80 -9.67
C GLU A 411 0.80 11.96 -10.78
N ALA A 412 -0.53 11.98 -10.91
CA ALA A 412 -1.22 11.30 -12.00
C ALA A 412 -0.85 11.86 -13.39
N LEU A 413 -0.68 13.18 -13.51
CA LEU A 413 -0.21 13.82 -14.75
C LEU A 413 1.27 13.53 -15.05
N GLU A 414 2.10 13.41 -14.01
CA GLU A 414 3.50 13.03 -14.15
C GLU A 414 3.66 11.56 -14.55
N ALA A 415 2.77 10.67 -14.08
CA ALA A 415 2.75 9.26 -14.47
C ALA A 415 4.12 8.55 -14.29
N LEU A 416 4.86 8.90 -13.22
CA LEU A 416 6.22 8.42 -12.98
C LEU A 416 6.29 7.14 -12.13
N THR A 417 5.39 7.00 -11.16
CA THR A 417 5.34 5.92 -10.16
C THR A 417 4.37 4.82 -10.58
N TYR A 418 4.45 3.64 -9.95
CA TYR A 418 3.45 2.58 -10.19
C TYR A 418 2.05 3.09 -9.81
N ALA A 419 1.94 3.70 -8.63
CA ALA A 419 0.72 4.30 -8.12
C ALA A 419 0.12 5.34 -9.09
N SER A 420 0.94 6.21 -9.68
CA SER A 420 0.45 7.26 -10.58
C SER A 420 -0.28 6.71 -11.82
N THR A 421 0.14 5.55 -12.30
CA THR A 421 -0.42 4.87 -13.49
C THR A 421 -1.46 3.80 -13.15
N GLY A 422 -1.64 3.46 -11.88
CA GLY A 422 -2.46 2.35 -11.40
C GLY A 422 -3.96 2.63 -11.35
N SER A 423 -4.51 3.41 -12.28
CA SER A 423 -5.95 3.71 -12.35
C SER A 423 -6.43 3.90 -13.78
N ILE A 424 -7.68 3.51 -14.05
CA ILE A 424 -8.36 3.77 -15.33
C ILE A 424 -9.05 5.15 -15.37
N PHE A 425 -9.04 5.88 -14.25
CA PHE A 425 -9.64 7.20 -14.13
C PHE A 425 -8.63 8.30 -14.37
N GLY A 426 -9.11 9.40 -14.94
CA GLY A 426 -8.27 10.50 -15.37
C GLY A 426 -7.54 11.20 -14.21
N PRO A 427 -6.60 12.10 -14.50
CA PRO A 427 -5.68 12.65 -13.50
C PRO A 427 -6.35 13.41 -12.35
N ARG A 428 -7.57 13.92 -12.55
CA ARG A 428 -8.36 14.63 -11.53
C ARG A 428 -8.87 13.73 -10.40
N ARG A 429 -8.79 12.40 -10.53
CA ARG A 429 -9.43 11.44 -9.62
C ARG A 429 -9.13 11.70 -8.14
N GLY A 430 -7.87 11.90 -7.77
CA GLY A 430 -7.50 12.10 -6.37
C GLY A 430 -8.01 13.41 -5.82
N ARG A 431 -7.89 14.50 -6.58
CA ARG A 431 -8.44 15.80 -6.20
C ARG A 431 -9.95 15.73 -5.99
N THR A 432 -10.69 15.08 -6.89
CA THR A 432 -12.15 14.91 -6.77
C THR A 432 -12.53 14.05 -5.56
N ILE A 433 -11.93 12.87 -5.41
CA ILE A 433 -12.26 11.94 -4.33
C ILE A 433 -11.98 12.55 -2.96
N VAL A 434 -10.77 13.10 -2.75
CA VAL A 434 -10.36 13.69 -1.47
C VAL A 434 -11.22 14.89 -1.12
N ALA A 435 -11.46 15.78 -2.08
CA ALA A 435 -12.30 16.95 -1.86
C ALA A 435 -13.72 16.59 -1.40
N GLU A 436 -14.33 15.64 -2.09
CA GLU A 436 -15.71 15.24 -1.78
C GLU A 436 -15.78 14.38 -0.51
N ALA A 437 -14.76 13.57 -0.21
CA ALA A 437 -14.67 12.84 1.05
C ALA A 437 -14.56 13.79 2.25
N ILE A 438 -13.68 14.79 2.19
CA ILE A 438 -13.56 15.81 3.25
C ILE A 438 -14.91 16.55 3.42
N ARG A 439 -15.58 16.91 2.32
CA ARG A 439 -16.89 17.59 2.37
C ARG A 439 -18.01 16.77 2.99
N LEU A 440 -17.91 15.44 3.04
CA LEU A 440 -18.86 14.62 3.78
C LEU A 440 -18.81 14.92 5.28
N VAL A 441 -17.67 15.33 5.84
CA VAL A 441 -17.52 15.61 7.27
C VAL A 441 -17.33 17.09 7.58
N ASN A 442 -16.74 17.85 6.66
CA ASN A 442 -16.53 19.29 6.71
C ASN A 442 -17.08 19.99 5.45
N PRO A 443 -18.38 20.33 5.42
CA PRO A 443 -19.02 20.93 4.24
C PRO A 443 -18.41 22.27 3.78
N GLU A 444 -17.75 23.00 4.68
CA GLU A 444 -17.11 24.29 4.40
C GLU A 444 -15.77 24.15 3.69
N TYR A 445 -15.23 22.93 3.58
CA TYR A 445 -13.95 22.69 2.93
C TYR A 445 -13.96 23.13 1.46
N ARG A 446 -12.95 23.96 1.12
CA ARG A 446 -12.69 24.45 -0.22
C ARG A 446 -11.56 23.63 -0.86
N PRO A 447 -11.84 22.86 -1.92
CA PRO A 447 -10.84 22.06 -2.61
C PRO A 447 -9.75 22.92 -3.22
N ASP A 448 -8.55 22.36 -3.29
CA ASP A 448 -7.45 22.96 -4.03
C ASP A 448 -7.85 23.29 -5.48
N PRO A 449 -7.26 24.34 -6.05
CA PRO A 449 -7.35 24.57 -7.49
C PRO A 449 -6.78 23.37 -8.26
N PRO A 450 -7.20 23.18 -9.53
CA PRO A 450 -6.56 22.21 -10.40
C PRO A 450 -5.04 22.41 -10.45
N PHE A 451 -4.30 21.31 -10.56
CA PHE A 451 -2.85 21.36 -10.73
C PHE A 451 -2.48 22.21 -11.96
N ASP A 452 -1.54 23.15 -11.82
CA ASP A 452 -1.05 23.98 -12.93
C ASP A 452 0.08 23.26 -13.68
N PRO A 453 -0.12 22.80 -14.93
CA PRO A 453 0.92 22.10 -15.67
C PRO A 453 2.19 22.94 -15.95
N LYS A 454 2.12 24.27 -15.80
CA LYS A 454 3.30 25.15 -15.94
C LYS A 454 4.31 24.97 -14.80
N THR A 455 3.89 24.40 -13.67
CA THR A 455 4.80 24.12 -12.56
C THR A 455 5.64 22.86 -12.78
N PHE A 456 5.38 22.10 -13.84
CA PHE A 456 6.31 21.04 -14.24
C PHE A 456 7.67 21.63 -14.63
N GLY A 457 8.74 20.93 -14.24
CA GLY A 457 10.08 21.17 -14.75
C GLY A 457 10.50 20.10 -15.75
N SER A 458 11.77 20.15 -16.14
CA SER A 458 12.39 19.16 -17.02
C SER A 458 13.83 18.89 -16.67
N ILE A 459 14.36 17.79 -17.18
CA ILE A 459 15.78 17.42 -17.09
C ILE A 459 16.31 17.25 -18.51
N ALA A 460 17.49 17.78 -18.80
CA ALA A 460 18.19 17.57 -20.07
C ALA A 460 19.69 17.40 -19.81
N GLY A 461 20.43 16.98 -20.83
CA GLY A 461 21.88 16.87 -20.71
C GLY A 461 22.48 16.05 -21.84
N ARG A 462 23.72 15.61 -21.64
CA ARG A 462 24.44 14.75 -22.58
C ARG A 462 24.96 13.49 -21.90
N VAL A 463 25.02 12.40 -22.66
CA VAL A 463 25.68 11.16 -22.27
C VAL A 463 26.94 10.98 -23.09
N HIS A 464 28.07 10.89 -22.41
CA HIS A 464 29.38 10.61 -22.97
C HIS A 464 29.73 9.14 -22.69
N TYR A 465 29.59 8.29 -23.71
CA TYR A 465 29.84 6.85 -23.64
C TYR A 465 30.14 6.31 -25.04
N ASP A 466 31.23 5.55 -25.18
CA ASP A 466 31.72 5.03 -26.48
C ASP A 466 31.12 3.66 -26.86
N GLY A 467 30.05 3.24 -26.19
CA GLY A 467 29.36 1.99 -26.50
C GLY A 467 28.69 1.98 -27.87
N LYS A 468 28.48 0.78 -28.41
CA LYS A 468 27.96 0.57 -29.78
C LYS A 468 26.43 0.54 -29.89
N PHE A 469 25.74 0.52 -28.76
CA PHE A 469 24.30 0.37 -28.67
C PHE A 469 23.60 1.71 -28.42
N ARG A 470 22.29 1.75 -28.65
CA ARG A 470 21.52 2.96 -28.35
C ARG A 470 21.44 3.19 -26.85
N LEU A 471 21.43 4.45 -26.44
CA LEU A 471 21.35 4.84 -25.05
C LEU A 471 19.97 5.38 -24.69
N VAL A 472 19.57 5.13 -23.45
CA VAL A 472 18.38 5.70 -22.83
C VAL A 472 18.73 6.26 -21.48
N VAL A 473 18.23 7.47 -21.24
CA VAL A 473 18.17 8.05 -19.90
C VAL A 473 16.77 7.86 -19.37
N GLY A 474 16.65 7.29 -18.18
CA GLY A 474 15.39 7.23 -17.46
C GLY A 474 15.43 8.00 -16.16
N VAL A 475 14.26 8.37 -15.67
CA VAL A 475 14.05 9.11 -14.43
C VAL A 475 13.05 8.38 -13.53
N MET A 476 13.27 8.41 -12.22
CA MET A 476 12.45 7.77 -11.19
C MET A 476 12.38 8.63 -9.91
N ASP A 477 11.45 8.32 -9.01
CA ASP A 477 11.32 8.95 -7.69
C ASP A 477 12.16 8.29 -6.58
N LEU A 478 12.78 7.14 -6.88
CA LEU A 478 13.61 6.41 -5.93
C LEU A 478 15.00 6.12 -6.49
N PRO A 479 16.05 6.16 -5.65
CA PRO A 479 17.44 5.90 -6.02
C PRO A 479 17.72 4.40 -6.14
N ARG A 480 16.85 3.65 -6.84
CA ARG A 480 16.95 2.18 -6.92
C ARG A 480 17.32 1.73 -8.33
N ARG A 481 17.91 0.54 -8.44
CA ARG A 481 18.05 -0.14 -9.73
C ARG A 481 16.64 -0.35 -10.32
N PRO A 482 16.40 0.04 -11.59
CA PRO A 482 15.13 -0.26 -12.26
C PRO A 482 14.82 -1.76 -12.21
N GLY A 483 13.59 -2.10 -11.82
CA GLY A 483 13.17 -3.47 -11.48
C GLY A 483 12.46 -4.24 -12.59
N TYR A 484 11.74 -5.30 -12.22
CA TYR A 484 10.85 -6.04 -13.12
C TYR A 484 9.46 -5.40 -13.17
N GLY A 485 8.83 -5.39 -14.35
CA GLY A 485 7.57 -4.70 -14.63
C GLY A 485 7.75 -3.33 -15.30
N ILE A 486 6.87 -3.02 -16.26
CA ILE A 486 6.94 -1.80 -17.11
C ILE A 486 6.97 -0.48 -16.32
N HIS A 487 6.36 -0.44 -15.13
CA HIS A 487 6.31 0.73 -14.26
C HIS A 487 7.56 0.89 -13.38
N ALA A 488 8.40 -0.13 -13.29
CA ALA A 488 9.63 -0.10 -12.49
C ALA A 488 10.77 0.72 -13.15
N TRP A 489 10.51 1.29 -14.32
CA TRP A 489 11.47 2.00 -15.18
C TRP A 489 11.17 3.50 -15.32
N GLY A 490 10.16 4.01 -14.60
CA GLY A 490 9.74 5.41 -14.66
C GLY A 490 9.52 5.94 -16.09
N ARG A 491 9.89 7.20 -16.34
CA ARG A 491 9.85 7.84 -17.66
C ARG A 491 11.23 7.79 -18.31
N ARG A 492 11.27 7.61 -19.63
CA ARG A 492 12.50 7.43 -20.41
C ARG A 492 12.56 8.38 -21.59
N ALA A 493 13.78 8.70 -22.01
CA ALA A 493 14.07 9.37 -23.27
C ALA A 493 15.21 8.66 -23.98
N MET A 494 15.08 8.51 -25.31
CA MET A 494 16.20 8.10 -26.15
C MET A 494 17.26 9.20 -26.15
N VAL A 495 18.52 8.80 -26.10
CA VAL A 495 19.64 9.69 -26.31
C VAL A 495 19.84 9.85 -27.83
N GLY A 496 19.99 11.09 -28.28
CA GLY A 496 20.26 11.42 -29.68
C GLY A 496 21.67 11.01 -30.10
N GLU A 497 21.92 11.01 -31.42
CA GLU A 497 23.24 10.69 -31.99
C GLU A 497 24.34 11.65 -31.51
N ASP A 498 23.98 12.89 -31.14
CA ASP A 498 24.89 13.89 -30.56
C ASP A 498 25.10 13.72 -29.04
N GLY A 499 24.58 12.63 -28.47
CA GLY A 499 24.61 12.32 -27.05
C GLY A 499 23.57 13.07 -26.22
N SER A 500 22.73 13.93 -26.81
CA SER A 500 21.78 14.75 -26.05
C SER A 500 20.52 13.98 -25.63
N TYR A 501 19.93 14.34 -24.48
CA TYR A 501 18.65 13.81 -24.03
C TYR A 501 17.81 14.89 -23.33
N ARG A 502 16.49 14.66 -23.26
CA ARG A 502 15.54 15.54 -22.56
C ARG A 502 14.33 14.75 -22.06
N ILE A 503 13.99 14.97 -20.80
CA ILE A 503 12.81 14.41 -20.14
C ILE A 503 11.96 15.57 -19.61
N GLU A 504 10.77 15.73 -20.18
CA GLU A 504 9.83 16.80 -19.86
C GLU A 504 8.82 16.38 -18.77
N ARG A 505 7.99 17.34 -18.33
CA ARG A 505 6.81 17.14 -17.46
C ARG A 505 7.10 16.45 -16.13
N LEU A 506 8.12 16.90 -15.40
CA LEU A 506 8.52 16.32 -14.12
C LEU A 506 8.04 17.20 -12.97
N LEU A 507 7.48 16.57 -11.93
CA LEU A 507 7.12 17.29 -10.70
C LEU A 507 8.39 17.87 -10.06
N PRO A 508 8.33 19.09 -9.53
CA PRO A 508 9.41 19.65 -8.73
C PRO A 508 9.78 18.75 -7.57
N GLY A 509 11.09 18.62 -7.31
CA GLY A 509 11.60 17.75 -6.25
C GLY A 509 12.85 16.98 -6.67
N ARG A 510 13.26 16.05 -5.81
CA ARG A 510 14.38 15.14 -6.08
C ARG A 510 13.92 14.05 -7.05
N LYS A 511 14.69 13.84 -8.10
CA LYS A 511 14.51 12.76 -9.07
C LYS A 511 15.83 12.03 -9.24
N PHE A 512 15.76 10.75 -9.60
CA PHE A 512 16.93 9.91 -9.76
C PHE A 512 17.00 9.40 -11.19
N LEU A 513 18.14 9.65 -11.81
CA LEU A 513 18.40 9.28 -13.19
C LEU A 513 19.19 7.98 -13.28
N TYR A 514 18.99 7.27 -14.37
CA TYR A 514 19.78 6.12 -14.76
C TYR A 514 20.06 6.14 -16.25
N VAL A 515 21.13 5.47 -16.66
CA VAL A 515 21.48 5.27 -18.07
C VAL A 515 21.54 3.77 -18.36
N ALA A 516 20.94 3.39 -19.47
CA ALA A 516 20.97 2.02 -19.98
C ALA A 516 21.32 2.01 -21.46
N GLU A 517 21.99 0.95 -21.90
CA GLU A 517 22.15 0.63 -23.32
C GLU A 517 21.14 -0.44 -23.75
N THR A 518 20.69 -0.37 -25.00
CA THR A 518 19.76 -1.32 -25.59
C THR A 518 19.96 -1.47 -27.10
N GLU A 519 19.56 -2.63 -27.62
CA GLU A 519 19.44 -2.88 -29.05
C GLU A 519 18.11 -2.34 -29.65
N LYS A 520 17.16 -1.91 -28.80
CA LYS A 520 15.80 -1.56 -29.23
C LYS A 520 15.69 -0.12 -29.73
N ASP A 521 14.85 0.07 -30.75
CA ASP A 521 14.59 1.38 -31.38
C ASP A 521 13.60 2.27 -30.61
N SER A 522 12.86 1.74 -29.62
CA SER A 522 11.89 2.53 -28.83
C SER A 522 11.81 2.09 -27.36
N PRO A 523 11.80 3.04 -26.40
CA PRO A 523 11.66 2.78 -24.97
C PRO A 523 10.21 2.62 -24.48
N GLU A 524 9.22 2.84 -25.35
CA GLU A 524 7.79 2.92 -25.01
C GLU A 524 6.98 1.68 -25.41
N LEU A 525 7.49 0.84 -26.32
CA LEU A 525 6.67 -0.14 -27.04
C LEU A 525 6.94 -1.63 -26.73
N GLU A 526 7.93 -1.97 -25.90
CA GLU A 526 8.29 -3.38 -25.69
C GLU A 526 8.58 -3.73 -24.23
N ARG A 527 8.52 -5.02 -23.90
CA ARG A 527 9.12 -5.59 -22.67
C ARG A 527 10.63 -5.33 -22.73
N TRP A 528 11.03 -4.13 -22.35
CA TRP A 528 12.41 -3.66 -22.31
C TRP A 528 13.27 -4.50 -21.37
N GLU A 529 12.63 -5.17 -20.41
CA GLU A 529 13.21 -5.95 -19.31
C GLU A 529 14.31 -6.94 -19.70
N LYS A 530 14.33 -7.46 -20.93
CA LYS A 530 15.18 -8.60 -21.33
C LYS A 530 16.48 -8.23 -22.06
N ASP A 531 16.52 -7.12 -22.81
CA ASP A 531 17.59 -6.84 -23.78
C ASP A 531 18.25 -5.48 -23.50
N LYS A 532 18.86 -5.35 -22.32
CA LYS A 532 19.45 -4.10 -21.83
C LYS A 532 20.51 -4.33 -20.77
N LYS A 533 21.51 -3.45 -20.78
CA LYS A 533 22.54 -3.35 -19.73
C LYS A 533 22.39 -1.99 -19.06
N ILE A 534 22.16 -1.99 -17.74
CA ILE A 534 22.16 -0.76 -16.93
C ILE A 534 23.62 -0.36 -16.73
N LEU A 535 23.96 0.87 -17.09
CA LEU A 535 25.32 1.39 -17.01
C LEU A 535 25.56 2.17 -15.70
N THR A 536 24.56 2.90 -15.23
CA THR A 536 24.55 3.66 -13.97
C THR A 536 23.10 3.97 -13.56
N TYR A 537 22.81 4.12 -12.27
CA TYR A 537 21.54 4.58 -11.71
C TYR A 537 21.71 5.32 -10.37
N GLY A 538 20.71 6.14 -10.01
CA GLY A 538 20.69 6.83 -8.72
C GLY A 538 21.32 8.22 -8.73
N ARG A 539 21.73 8.73 -9.92
CA ARG A 539 22.21 10.10 -10.07
C ARG A 539 21.10 11.09 -9.71
N LEU A 540 21.28 11.85 -8.63
CA LEU A 540 20.31 12.84 -8.16
C LEU A 540 20.23 14.04 -9.12
N ALA A 541 19.00 14.44 -9.43
CA ALA A 541 18.65 15.69 -10.10
C ALA A 541 17.56 16.41 -9.29
N VAL A 542 17.65 17.73 -9.16
CA VAL A 542 16.63 18.55 -8.48
C VAL A 542 15.83 19.31 -9.51
N VAL A 543 14.60 18.85 -9.77
CA VAL A 543 13.67 19.50 -10.69
C VAL A 543 13.06 20.72 -10.02
N ARG A 544 13.05 21.85 -10.73
CA ARG A 544 12.46 23.12 -10.27
C ARG A 544 11.28 23.51 -11.16
N PRO A 545 10.26 24.20 -10.60
CA PRO A 545 9.08 24.58 -11.38
C PRO A 545 9.44 25.42 -12.61
N GLY A 546 8.95 25.03 -13.79
CA GLY A 546 9.14 25.75 -15.05
C GLY A 546 10.59 25.85 -15.55
N ARG A 547 11.54 25.08 -14.98
CA ARG A 547 12.96 25.13 -15.34
C ARG A 547 13.47 23.78 -15.82
N THR A 548 14.43 23.84 -16.75
CA THR A 548 15.24 22.69 -17.13
C THR A 548 16.47 22.57 -16.23
N THR A 549 16.68 21.39 -15.67
CA THR A 549 17.89 21.03 -14.93
C THR A 549 18.82 20.27 -15.86
N TYR A 550 20.09 20.67 -15.92
CA TYR A 550 21.08 20.05 -16.80
C TYR A 550 21.91 19.02 -16.02
N VAL A 551 21.99 17.79 -16.52
CA VAL A 551 22.77 16.70 -15.91
C VAL A 551 23.49 15.93 -17.00
N ASP A 552 24.82 15.99 -17.01
CA ASP A 552 25.64 15.21 -17.94
C ASP A 552 26.13 13.91 -17.30
N PHE A 553 26.28 12.88 -18.12
CA PHE A 553 26.82 11.57 -17.74
C PHE A 553 28.15 11.33 -18.45
N TYR A 554 29.14 10.89 -17.68
CA TYR A 554 30.44 10.42 -18.19
C TYR A 554 30.58 8.97 -17.75
N ILE A 555 30.32 8.03 -18.65
CA ILE A 555 30.22 6.61 -18.33
C ILE A 555 31.47 5.90 -18.83
N LYS A 556 32.09 5.12 -17.95
CA LYS A 556 33.15 4.17 -18.28
C LYS A 556 32.61 2.75 -18.13
N GLU A 557 33.06 1.84 -18.98
CA GLU A 557 32.75 0.42 -18.76
C GLU A 557 33.50 -0.07 -17.50
N PRO A 558 32.81 -0.77 -16.59
CA PRO A 558 33.45 -1.27 -15.38
C PRO A 558 34.43 -2.39 -15.71
N GLU A 559 35.68 -2.21 -15.30
CA GLU A 559 36.75 -3.22 -15.41
C GLU A 559 37.34 -3.44 -14.01
N THR A 560 37.13 -4.63 -13.44
CA THR A 560 37.66 -4.99 -12.12
C THR A 560 38.05 -6.47 -12.06
N ASP A 561 39.17 -6.75 -11.40
CA ASP A 561 39.60 -8.12 -11.06
C ASP A 561 39.00 -8.60 -9.72
N VAL A 562 38.28 -7.72 -9.01
CA VAL A 562 37.57 -8.05 -7.77
C VAL A 562 36.23 -8.71 -8.12
N LYS A 563 35.97 -9.89 -7.54
CA LYS A 563 34.77 -10.69 -7.79
C LYS A 563 33.73 -10.53 -6.70
N ALA A 564 34.17 -10.36 -5.45
CA ALA A 564 33.29 -10.23 -4.31
C ALA A 564 33.98 -9.51 -3.15
N LEU A 565 33.15 -8.86 -2.33
CA LEU A 565 33.52 -8.27 -1.05
C LEU A 565 32.70 -8.94 0.05
N LYS A 566 33.32 -9.28 1.18
CA LYS A 566 32.64 -9.83 2.36
C LYS A 566 33.21 -9.21 3.62
N LEU A 567 32.36 -8.82 4.56
CA LEU A 567 32.84 -8.42 5.89
C LEU A 567 33.50 -9.63 6.56
N GLY A 568 34.76 -9.47 6.99
CA GLY A 568 35.53 -10.48 7.71
C GLY A 568 35.35 -10.31 9.22
N SER A 569 36.24 -9.54 9.85
CA SER A 569 36.17 -9.19 11.28
C SER A 569 35.86 -7.72 11.47
N VAL A 570 35.23 -7.39 12.60
CA VAL A 570 35.01 -6.02 13.05
C VAL A 570 35.01 -5.99 14.58
N GLU A 571 35.70 -5.01 15.14
CA GLU A 571 35.90 -4.84 16.57
C GLU A 571 35.71 -3.35 16.93
N VAL A 572 35.32 -3.10 18.18
CA VAL A 572 35.17 -1.75 18.73
C VAL A 572 36.16 -1.60 19.88
N GLU A 573 37.01 -0.58 19.80
CA GLU A 573 37.97 -0.22 20.85
C GLU A 573 37.86 1.29 21.14
N GLY A 574 37.29 1.63 22.30
CA GLY A 574 36.96 3.01 22.64
C GLY A 574 36.04 3.63 21.59
N ASN A 575 36.48 4.74 20.98
CA ASN A 575 35.76 5.42 19.89
C ASN A 575 36.26 5.05 18.48
N THR A 576 36.93 3.90 18.34
CA THR A 576 37.41 3.40 17.05
C THR A 576 36.71 2.09 16.70
N ILE A 577 36.21 2.00 15.46
CA ILE A 577 35.70 0.76 14.88
C ILE A 577 36.67 0.33 13.80
N ALA A 578 37.31 -0.83 13.97
CA ALA A 578 38.30 -1.33 13.02
C ALA A 578 38.02 -2.79 12.65
N GLY A 579 38.57 -3.23 11.53
CA GLY A 579 38.35 -4.59 11.08
C GLY A 579 39.01 -4.92 9.76
N ARG A 580 38.56 -6.03 9.18
CA ARG A 580 39.06 -6.54 7.91
C ARG A 580 37.93 -6.92 6.97
N LEU A 581 37.98 -6.38 5.76
CA LEU A 581 37.19 -6.77 4.61
C LEU A 581 37.91 -7.88 3.85
N LEU A 582 37.19 -8.95 3.51
CA LEU A 582 37.67 -10.00 2.64
C LEU A 582 37.40 -9.60 1.19
N ILE A 583 38.48 -9.49 0.40
CA ILE A 583 38.45 -9.13 -1.01
C ILE A 583 38.76 -10.38 -1.83
N GLU A 584 37.81 -10.83 -2.64
CA GLU A 584 38.02 -11.97 -3.55
C GLU A 584 38.50 -11.45 -4.90
N GLY A 585 39.82 -11.45 -5.14
CA GLY A 585 40.43 -10.93 -6.37
C GLY A 585 41.63 -10.04 -6.08
N LYS A 586 42.00 -9.19 -7.04
CA LYS A 586 43.06 -8.19 -6.88
C LYS A 586 42.46 -6.80 -7.06
N LEU A 587 42.71 -5.93 -6.08
CA LEU A 587 42.36 -4.51 -6.19
C LEU A 587 43.39 -3.81 -7.08
N GLY A 588 42.92 -3.15 -8.14
CA GLY A 588 43.73 -2.36 -9.06
C GLY A 588 44.33 -1.12 -8.39
N SER A 589 45.33 -0.51 -9.04
CA SER A 589 46.01 0.69 -8.50
C SER A 589 45.10 1.90 -8.38
N ASP A 590 44.08 1.98 -9.25
CA ASP A 590 43.17 3.12 -9.38
C ASP A 590 41.81 2.82 -8.71
N GLU A 591 41.60 1.58 -8.27
CA GLU A 591 40.40 1.14 -7.58
C GLU A 591 40.46 1.53 -6.09
N ARG A 592 39.33 1.96 -5.55
CA ARG A 592 39.20 2.33 -4.13
C ARG A 592 37.94 1.72 -3.56
N ILE A 593 38.09 1.05 -2.42
CA ILE A 593 36.95 0.56 -1.64
C ILE A 593 36.67 1.58 -0.53
N VAL A 594 35.46 2.09 -0.50
CA VAL A 594 34.99 3.01 0.54
C VAL A 594 34.26 2.21 1.60
N GLY A 595 34.75 2.27 2.83
CA GLY A 595 34.05 1.84 4.03
C GLY A 595 33.14 2.96 4.54
N GLY A 596 31.90 2.61 4.90
CA GLY A 596 30.93 3.51 5.49
C GLY A 596 30.42 2.98 6.83
N LEU A 597 30.25 3.89 7.78
CA LEU A 597 29.60 3.65 9.05
C LEU A 597 28.18 4.22 9.05
N TYR A 598 27.21 3.39 9.40
CA TYR A 598 25.78 3.65 9.21
C TYR A 598 25.02 3.53 10.53
N PRO A 599 24.30 4.56 10.99
CA PRO A 599 23.50 4.48 12.20
C PRO A 599 22.49 3.32 12.18
N PHE A 600 22.48 2.49 13.22
CA PHE A 600 21.52 1.40 13.36
C PHE A 600 20.08 1.92 13.51
N GLY A 601 19.09 1.16 13.03
CA GLY A 601 17.67 1.52 13.10
C GLY A 601 17.20 2.45 11.97
N VAL A 602 18.10 2.90 11.11
CA VAL A 602 17.76 3.70 9.93
C VAL A 602 17.35 2.76 8.78
N PRO A 603 16.21 2.99 8.10
CA PRO A 603 15.78 2.14 6.98
C PRO A 603 16.72 2.21 5.77
N TYR A 604 17.69 1.30 5.62
CA TYR A 604 18.64 1.34 4.50
C TYR A 604 18.15 0.68 3.21
N ARG A 605 17.09 -0.14 3.27
CA ARG A 605 16.74 -1.02 2.16
C ARG A 605 16.24 -0.28 0.91
N ASN A 606 15.57 0.85 1.08
CA ASN A 606 15.00 1.65 -0.02
C ASN A 606 15.75 2.98 -0.23
N ASP A 607 16.78 3.24 0.58
CA ASP A 607 17.52 4.49 0.57
C ASP A 607 18.98 4.21 0.26
N PHE A 608 19.26 3.83 -1.00
CA PHE A 608 20.62 3.67 -1.50
C PHE A 608 21.41 5.00 -1.45
N LEU A 609 20.75 6.17 -1.30
CA LEU A 609 21.46 7.42 -1.00
C LEU A 609 22.11 7.38 0.38
N ARG A 610 21.52 6.68 1.34
CA ARG A 610 22.17 6.50 2.64
C ARG A 610 23.44 5.69 2.51
N LEU A 611 23.52 4.69 1.62
CA LEU A 611 24.80 4.03 1.28
C LEU A 611 25.80 5.01 0.68
N GLN A 612 25.33 6.00 -0.07
CA GLN A 612 26.17 7.07 -0.60
C GLN A 612 26.51 8.12 0.46
N SER A 613 25.87 8.13 1.63
CA SER A 613 26.07 9.15 2.68
C SER A 613 26.19 8.51 4.06
N PRO A 614 27.21 7.67 4.29
CA PRO A 614 27.50 7.15 5.63
C PRO A 614 27.83 8.28 6.60
N ALA A 615 27.57 8.07 7.89
CA ALA A 615 27.89 9.02 8.94
C ALA A 615 29.40 9.27 9.06
N VAL A 616 30.20 8.22 8.86
CA VAL A 616 31.67 8.28 8.81
C VAL A 616 32.16 7.45 7.63
N ARG A 617 33.19 7.92 6.92
CA ARG A 617 33.84 7.21 5.82
C ARG A 617 35.27 6.85 6.19
N THR A 618 35.75 5.74 5.64
CA THR A 618 37.16 5.38 5.59
C THR A 618 37.47 4.78 4.22
N GLU A 619 38.74 4.81 3.82
CA GLU A 619 39.22 3.93 2.76
C GLU A 619 39.60 2.58 3.36
N VAL A 620 39.42 1.51 2.56
CA VAL A 620 39.91 0.18 2.89
C VAL A 620 41.27 0.00 2.23
N GLY A 621 42.27 -0.41 3.00
CA GLY A 621 43.60 -0.68 2.50
C GLY A 621 43.65 -1.88 1.53
N PRO A 622 44.72 -2.03 0.74
CA PRO A 622 44.83 -3.09 -0.26
C PRO A 622 44.73 -4.52 0.30
N SER A 623 45.04 -4.71 1.59
CA SER A 623 44.94 -6.02 2.25
C SER A 623 43.61 -6.22 3.00
N GLY A 624 42.68 -5.28 2.86
CA GLY A 624 41.32 -5.32 3.40
C GLY A 624 41.14 -4.61 4.75
N GLU A 625 42.19 -4.05 5.35
CA GLU A 625 42.14 -3.33 6.63
C GLU A 625 41.36 -2.02 6.53
N PHE A 626 40.56 -1.72 7.55
CA PHE A 626 39.84 -0.44 7.65
C PHE A 626 39.72 0.00 9.10
N ALA A 627 39.61 1.31 9.33
CA ALA A 627 39.36 1.88 10.64
C ALA A 627 38.54 3.17 10.54
N PHE A 628 37.48 3.27 11.32
CA PHE A 628 36.75 4.49 11.59
C PHE A 628 37.22 5.04 12.93
N HIS A 629 37.90 6.18 12.91
CA HIS A 629 38.39 6.85 14.12
C HIS A 629 37.41 7.94 14.58
N ALA A 630 37.46 8.29 15.87
CA ALA A 630 36.65 9.34 16.47
C ALA A 630 35.14 9.16 16.17
N VAL A 631 34.68 7.91 16.22
CA VAL A 631 33.27 7.57 16.03
C VAL A 631 32.48 8.16 17.20
N PRO A 632 31.43 8.95 16.94
CA PRO A 632 30.56 9.45 18.00
C PRO A 632 29.89 8.29 18.77
N PRO A 633 29.51 8.48 20.05
CA PRO A 633 28.71 7.51 20.77
C PRO A 633 27.42 7.16 20.03
N GLY A 634 27.10 5.88 19.97
CA GLY A 634 25.93 5.40 19.25
C GLY A 634 26.06 3.97 18.75
N ARG A 635 25.04 3.54 18.01
CA ARG A 635 24.95 2.18 17.46
C ARG A 635 25.02 2.23 15.95
N TYR A 636 25.88 1.40 15.38
CA TYR A 636 26.25 1.46 13.98
C TYR A 636 26.31 0.09 13.32
N GLN A 637 26.25 0.08 12.00
CA GLN A 637 26.60 -1.04 11.14
C GLN A 637 27.61 -0.56 10.10
N VAL A 638 28.49 -1.46 9.67
CA VAL A 638 29.47 -1.18 8.62
C VAL A 638 28.98 -1.68 7.27
N GLY A 639 29.25 -0.92 6.22
CA GLY A 639 29.03 -1.32 4.83
C GLY A 639 30.18 -0.83 3.96
N PHE A 640 30.33 -1.41 2.79
CA PHE A 640 31.47 -1.16 1.90
C PHE A 640 30.99 -1.12 0.46
N PHE A 641 31.65 -0.34 -0.39
CA PHE A 641 31.47 -0.46 -1.82
C PHE A 641 32.77 -0.21 -2.58
N LEU A 642 32.96 -0.96 -3.65
CA LEU A 642 33.95 -0.69 -4.69
C LEU A 642 33.21 -0.04 -5.86
N ASP A 643 33.56 1.21 -6.16
CA ASP A 643 33.06 1.96 -7.31
C ASP A 643 33.82 1.52 -8.57
N VAL A 644 33.22 0.62 -9.35
CA VAL A 644 33.89 -0.01 -10.50
C VAL A 644 33.81 0.83 -11.77
N ASN A 645 32.92 1.83 -11.82
CA ASN A 645 32.75 2.71 -12.98
C ASN A 645 33.22 4.15 -12.72
N GLY A 646 33.68 4.45 -11.50
CA GLY A 646 34.32 5.70 -11.11
C GLY A 646 33.35 6.89 -10.98
N ASN A 647 32.05 6.63 -10.77
CA ASN A 647 31.02 7.67 -10.73
C ASN A 647 30.70 8.19 -9.31
N GLY A 648 31.31 7.58 -8.28
CA GLY A 648 31.15 7.91 -6.87
C GLY A 648 29.80 7.50 -6.25
N LEU A 649 28.99 6.72 -6.96
CA LEU A 649 27.70 6.21 -6.50
C LEU A 649 27.88 4.77 -6.01
N ALA A 650 27.11 4.37 -5.00
CA ALA A 650 27.03 2.97 -4.60
C ALA A 650 25.83 2.33 -5.32
N GLU A 651 26.10 1.55 -6.36
CA GLU A 651 25.11 1.00 -7.30
C GLU A 651 25.07 -0.54 -7.24
N PRO A 652 24.45 -1.17 -6.23
CA PRO A 652 24.31 -2.63 -6.17
C PRO A 652 23.84 -3.26 -7.49
N GLY A 653 24.63 -4.21 -8.00
CA GLY A 653 24.40 -4.86 -9.29
C GLY A 653 25.15 -4.24 -10.47
N ILE A 654 25.85 -3.12 -10.24
CA ILE A 654 26.97 -2.63 -11.06
C ILE A 654 28.24 -2.69 -10.19
N ASP A 655 28.18 -2.03 -9.03
CA ASP A 655 29.25 -2.04 -8.03
C ASP A 655 29.21 -3.27 -7.13
N LEU A 656 30.36 -3.60 -6.56
CA LEU A 656 30.46 -4.57 -5.48
C LEU A 656 30.13 -3.88 -4.16
N VAL A 657 28.98 -4.22 -3.58
CA VAL A 657 28.48 -3.57 -2.35
C VAL A 657 28.26 -4.60 -1.25
N VAL A 658 28.85 -4.33 -0.08
CA VAL A 658 28.53 -4.97 1.19
C VAL A 658 27.57 -4.07 1.95
N ARG A 659 26.33 -4.54 2.15
CA ARG A 659 25.29 -3.76 2.84
C ARG A 659 25.56 -3.67 4.35
N PRO A 660 25.09 -2.60 5.02
CA PRO A 660 25.07 -2.50 6.47
C PRO A 660 23.99 -3.43 7.05
N SER A 661 24.30 -4.71 7.12
CA SER A 661 23.43 -5.76 7.67
C SER A 661 24.17 -6.74 8.58
N GLY A 662 25.40 -6.41 8.97
CA GLY A 662 26.23 -7.18 9.89
C GLY A 662 25.89 -6.91 11.37
N PRO A 663 26.80 -7.25 12.31
CA PRO A 663 26.59 -6.99 13.74
C PRO A 663 26.33 -5.51 14.00
N VAL A 664 25.50 -5.24 15.01
CA VAL A 664 25.30 -3.89 15.53
C VAL A 664 26.47 -3.59 16.46
N LEU A 665 27.22 -2.55 16.15
CA LEU A 665 28.43 -2.11 16.84
C LEU A 665 28.05 -0.95 17.75
N GLU A 666 28.39 -1.04 19.03
CA GLU A 666 28.09 -0.01 20.02
C GLU A 666 29.36 0.71 20.41
N VAL A 667 29.34 2.03 20.29
CA VAL A 667 30.41 2.93 20.73
C VAL A 667 29.87 3.70 21.93
N GLU A 668 30.55 3.57 23.07
CA GLU A 668 30.18 4.19 24.36
C GLU A 668 30.53 5.68 24.45
#